data_AF-A0A938M7E0-F1
#
_entry.id   AF-A0A938M7E0-F1
#
_cell.length_a   1.000
_cell.length_b   1.000
_cell.length_c   1.000
_cell.angle_alpha   90.00
_cell.angle_beta   90.00
_cell.angle_gamma   90.00
#
_symmetry.space_group_name_H-M   'P 1'
#
loop_
_entity.id
_entity.type
_entity.pdbx_description
1 polymer ?
#
loop_
_entity_poly.entity_id
_entity_poly.type
_entity_poly.pdbx_seq_one_letter_code
_entity_poly.pdbx_strand_id
1 'polypeptide(L)'
;MIAHGLLVSILLVCLWGTACWAQEAKPDARIAYAPDVVGVERMFMVALKVPSAAPDVPVTVPDGVTRFDRTRVPTKEDVRRFYFRAVKPAQKAEIKFALPAGEVVVPIEIWSFEDLRKFRTLKDVQLPRRWPLGKPLPELKEKQTFPTGAEAKAPKGDAKGDWLDVSDDQIWAMQPDSTIPRWHWVNIQHGCPVHGPEIYKKRPYYPWIHDGSLPWRWKIKCPVGGEEYPSNDFGNGDMTSGEFPDDGIGGGCLRDGKKYGFLAEISQYYCRRMMTVAPDCARNYVATGDIRYAHKALVAFSRLAVEYAYLATMTQHRHRNRVSQVERLGQGLFSEGPVLGGSGFTTYPIEQPRNLWGNVTAYDQIFPAIDKDLDIIPFLQRKGFEVKTHEDVRRFIEENLFAVWTQGVMDGSCSSNEPREQWALSRAAEVLNYAGGADFMDWLYYGGGMMRVFISNTYFRDGAPYESMGGYNATHVASLGPVVESIERLRQLRPDVYPESKYPSLSKCRRYHNVFDFWMDHLTIDRSFPGVGDAGSHPSYEKLPKITWHSADIAALEHAYRFFRDPKFAWGLVNQSPSTADWKPSDDCQFTREDAERDAAKWPNDWNDRSALLDGYGLAILRSGQGDHKRAFWMMYGRYRAHTQDDIMDIGLQGYQGILLSHMGYPRNWGYWEKSWTSHNLARQIPFQQMSAQAHLFADAGIAQVAEARAQALVDQVDDGKGYQLPPDSWQRRMIALVDVGPEQFYCVDFYRISGGQEHWWALHCQEGEFATQGLTLTKQPRGTLAGPDVPYGDAAWLKAQGCSYSTYGWAGPMFALAHL
;
A
#
# COMPACT_ATOMS: atom_id res chain seq x y z
N MET A 1 -12.42 -8.32 -15.32
CA MET A 1 -11.98 -9.59 -15.92
C MET A 1 -12.21 -9.46 -17.42
N ILE A 2 -11.18 -9.18 -18.21
CA ILE A 2 -10.52 -10.14 -19.13
C ILE A 2 -11.16 -11.53 -19.20
N ALA A 3 -11.72 -11.86 -20.36
CA ALA A 3 -11.58 -13.13 -21.10
C ALA A 3 -12.14 -12.91 -22.53
N HIS A 4 -11.36 -13.04 -23.62
CA HIS A 4 -11.16 -14.27 -24.42
C HIS A 4 -12.51 -14.90 -24.84
N GLY A 5 -12.91 -15.06 -26.11
CA GLY A 5 -12.27 -15.48 -27.37
C GLY A 5 -13.40 -15.56 -28.45
N LEU A 6 -13.27 -15.93 -29.72
CA LEU A 6 -12.27 -16.69 -30.46
C LEU A 6 -12.65 -16.63 -31.99
N LEU A 7 -11.63 -16.58 -32.85
CA LEU A 7 -11.48 -17.28 -34.16
C LEU A 7 -12.38 -16.99 -35.39
N VAL A 8 -11.73 -16.65 -36.52
CA VAL A 8 -11.65 -17.32 -37.86
C VAL A 8 -10.96 -16.33 -38.84
N SER A 9 -9.67 -16.43 -39.19
CA SER A 9 -8.95 -17.27 -40.18
C SER A 9 -8.51 -16.51 -41.47
N ILE A 10 -7.17 -16.39 -41.59
CA ILE A 10 -6.29 -16.62 -42.76
C ILE A 10 -6.38 -15.70 -44.00
N LEU A 11 -5.29 -14.96 -44.25
CA LEU A 11 -4.59 -14.99 -45.56
C LEU A 11 -3.11 -14.56 -45.43
N LEU A 12 -2.23 -15.46 -45.89
CA LEU A 12 -0.78 -15.34 -46.02
C LEU A 12 -0.36 -14.23 -47.00
N VAL A 13 0.69 -13.47 -46.65
CA VAL A 13 1.76 -13.11 -47.59
C VAL A 13 3.10 -13.18 -46.85
N CYS A 14 3.94 -14.14 -47.27
CA CYS A 14 5.32 -14.30 -46.84
C CYS A 14 6.22 -13.28 -47.53
N LEU A 15 7.02 -12.52 -46.76
CA LEU A 15 8.24 -11.88 -47.26
C LEU A 15 9.40 -12.24 -46.31
N TRP A 16 10.35 -12.98 -46.87
CA TRP A 16 11.55 -13.48 -46.20
C TRP A 16 12.52 -12.33 -45.93
N GLY A 17 12.74 -12.02 -44.65
CA GLY A 17 13.91 -11.29 -44.16
C GLY A 17 14.89 -12.29 -43.55
N THR A 18 16.05 -12.47 -44.18
CA THR A 18 17.16 -13.30 -43.70
C THR A 18 17.80 -12.70 -42.45
N ALA A 19 17.27 -13.03 -41.27
CA ALA A 19 17.97 -12.83 -40.01
C ALA A 19 18.97 -13.98 -39.81
N CYS A 20 20.27 -13.67 -39.74
CA CYS A 20 21.28 -14.60 -39.25
C CYS A 20 20.93 -14.98 -37.80
N TRP A 21 20.45 -16.20 -37.59
CA TRP A 21 20.39 -16.80 -36.27
C TRP A 21 21.82 -17.09 -35.83
N ALA A 22 22.36 -16.26 -34.92
CA ALA A 22 23.45 -16.69 -34.08
C ALA A 22 22.93 -17.89 -33.28
N GLN A 23 23.57 -19.03 -33.48
CA GLN A 23 23.27 -20.28 -32.82
C GLN A 23 23.52 -20.10 -31.32
N GLU A 24 22.46 -19.85 -30.53
CA GLU A 24 22.56 -19.77 -29.08
C GLU A 24 23.17 -21.07 -28.54
N ALA A 25 24.39 -20.98 -27.99
CA ALA A 25 25.01 -22.08 -27.31
C ALA A 25 24.09 -22.51 -26.15
N LYS A 26 23.75 -23.80 -26.08
CA LYS A 26 22.97 -24.34 -24.96
C LYS A 26 23.64 -23.95 -23.64
N PRO A 27 22.90 -23.45 -22.64
CA PRO A 27 23.47 -23.15 -21.33
C PRO A 27 24.14 -24.40 -20.76
N ASP A 28 25.35 -24.24 -20.24
CA ASP A 28 26.06 -25.34 -19.59
C ASP A 28 25.20 -25.88 -18.43
N ALA A 29 24.83 -27.16 -18.48
CA ALA A 29 23.92 -27.77 -17.51
C ALA A 29 24.45 -27.75 -16.05
N ARG A 30 25.75 -27.46 -15.89
CA ARG A 30 26.44 -27.27 -14.60
C ARG A 30 26.14 -25.91 -13.98
N ILE A 31 25.68 -24.92 -14.74
CA ILE A 31 25.26 -23.62 -14.22
C ILE A 31 23.84 -23.77 -13.65
N ALA A 32 23.70 -23.60 -12.34
CA ALA A 32 22.40 -23.56 -11.68
C ALA A 32 21.75 -22.18 -11.79
N TYR A 33 22.57 -21.12 -11.75
CA TYR A 33 22.16 -19.74 -11.92
C TYR A 33 23.35 -18.86 -12.33
N ALA A 34 23.11 -17.92 -13.25
CA ALA A 34 24.00 -16.81 -13.55
C ALA A 34 23.18 -15.62 -14.06
N PRO A 35 23.54 -14.36 -13.74
CA PRO A 35 22.89 -13.20 -14.31
C PRO A 35 23.25 -13.04 -15.80
N ASP A 36 22.35 -12.44 -16.57
CA ASP A 36 22.60 -12.05 -17.97
C ASP A 36 23.27 -10.67 -18.05
N VAL A 37 22.70 -9.69 -17.34
CA VAL A 37 23.18 -8.29 -17.32
C VAL A 37 23.26 -7.77 -15.89
N VAL A 38 24.34 -7.07 -15.57
CA VAL A 38 24.58 -6.46 -14.26
C VAL A 38 24.95 -4.98 -14.42
N GLY A 39 24.51 -4.11 -13.50
CA GLY A 39 24.95 -2.72 -13.47
C GLY A 39 26.27 -2.55 -12.72
N VAL A 40 27.06 -1.54 -13.05
CA VAL A 40 28.23 -1.15 -12.23
C VAL A 40 27.83 -0.88 -10.78
N GLU A 41 28.71 -1.21 -9.84
CA GLU A 41 28.56 -1.22 -8.38
C GLU A 41 27.56 -2.24 -7.80
N ARG A 42 26.89 -3.04 -8.65
CA ARG A 42 25.89 -4.01 -8.20
C ARG A 42 26.54 -5.32 -7.74
N MET A 43 25.96 -5.89 -6.69
CA MET A 43 26.29 -7.26 -6.26
C MET A 43 25.53 -8.28 -7.11
N PHE A 44 26.17 -9.39 -7.40
CA PHE A 44 25.54 -10.52 -8.08
C PHE A 44 26.15 -11.85 -7.64
N MET A 45 25.50 -12.94 -8.02
CA MET A 45 25.87 -14.28 -7.62
C MET A 45 25.84 -15.24 -8.81
N VAL A 46 26.78 -16.17 -8.85
CA VAL A 46 26.79 -17.31 -9.77
C VAL A 46 26.64 -18.58 -8.94
N ALA A 47 25.70 -19.44 -9.30
CA ALA A 47 25.51 -20.74 -8.66
C ALA A 47 25.86 -21.87 -9.64
N LEU A 48 26.74 -22.77 -9.21
CA LEU A 48 27.16 -23.94 -9.97
C LEU A 48 26.73 -25.23 -9.26
N LYS A 49 26.35 -26.24 -10.03
CA LYS A 49 26.14 -27.61 -9.54
C LYS A 49 27.50 -28.26 -9.34
N VAL A 50 27.94 -28.33 -8.09
CA VAL A 50 29.24 -28.85 -7.68
C VAL A 50 28.99 -29.78 -6.49
N PRO A 51 29.38 -31.06 -6.55
CA PRO A 51 29.17 -31.98 -5.43
C PRO A 51 29.69 -31.41 -4.11
N SER A 52 28.93 -31.55 -3.04
CA SER A 52 29.26 -31.05 -1.70
C SER A 52 30.66 -31.47 -1.21
N ALA A 53 31.11 -32.67 -1.56
CA ALA A 53 32.43 -33.20 -1.23
C ALA A 53 33.57 -32.71 -2.14
N ALA A 54 33.28 -31.95 -3.20
CA ALA A 54 34.31 -31.47 -4.12
C ALA A 54 35.22 -30.41 -3.46
N PRO A 55 36.52 -30.37 -3.79
CA PRO A 55 37.45 -29.36 -3.29
C PRO A 55 37.00 -27.95 -3.68
N ASP A 56 37.67 -26.93 -3.15
CA ASP A 56 37.40 -25.55 -3.55
C ASP A 56 37.58 -25.39 -5.08
N VAL A 57 36.78 -24.50 -5.68
CA VAL A 57 36.78 -24.27 -7.12
C VAL A 57 37.63 -23.03 -7.40
N PRO A 58 38.78 -23.15 -8.09
CA PRO A 58 39.54 -22.00 -8.53
C PRO A 58 38.68 -21.14 -9.46
N VAL A 59 38.63 -19.84 -9.19
CA VAL A 59 37.86 -18.85 -9.97
C VAL A 59 38.81 -17.82 -10.53
N THR A 60 38.82 -17.68 -11.86
CA THR A 60 39.49 -16.58 -12.54
C THR A 60 38.46 -15.47 -12.77
N VAL A 61 38.73 -14.29 -12.19
CA VAL A 61 37.85 -13.13 -12.26
C VAL A 61 38.38 -12.14 -13.30
N PRO A 62 37.57 -11.71 -14.29
CA PRO A 62 38.01 -10.77 -15.32
C PRO A 62 38.14 -9.35 -14.77
N ASP A 63 38.82 -8.49 -15.54
CA ASP A 63 38.82 -7.05 -15.29
C ASP A 63 37.38 -6.51 -15.25
N GLY A 64 37.09 -5.68 -14.24
CA GLY A 64 35.75 -5.10 -14.06
C GLY A 64 34.82 -5.90 -13.15
N VAL A 65 35.24 -7.05 -12.64
CA VAL A 65 34.54 -7.81 -11.61
C VAL A 65 35.47 -7.99 -10.39
N THR A 66 34.92 -7.92 -9.18
CA THR A 66 35.63 -8.27 -7.95
C THR A 66 34.88 -9.37 -7.22
N ARG A 67 35.55 -10.47 -6.89
CA ARG A 67 35.03 -11.49 -5.97
C ARG A 67 35.24 -10.99 -4.54
N PHE A 68 34.16 -10.86 -3.78
CA PHE A 68 34.23 -10.54 -2.34
C PHE A 68 33.80 -11.72 -1.47
N ASP A 69 33.34 -12.80 -2.09
CA ASP A 69 32.91 -14.04 -1.45
C ASP A 69 33.96 -14.56 -0.43
N ARG A 70 33.50 -14.78 0.80
CA ARG A 70 34.28 -15.34 1.93
C ARG A 70 33.76 -16.71 2.38
N THR A 71 32.97 -17.39 1.54
CA THR A 71 32.33 -18.66 1.90
C THR A 71 33.37 -19.72 2.23
N ARG A 72 33.26 -20.32 3.43
CA ARG A 72 34.17 -21.38 3.90
C ARG A 72 33.76 -22.74 3.32
N VAL A 73 34.74 -23.47 2.79
CA VAL A 73 34.63 -24.89 2.39
C VAL A 73 34.80 -25.76 3.65
N PRO A 74 34.08 -26.88 3.84
CA PRO A 74 33.18 -27.58 2.90
C PRO A 74 31.72 -27.08 2.92
N THR A 75 31.06 -27.17 1.77
CA THR A 75 29.63 -26.86 1.61
C THR A 75 28.79 -28.11 1.91
N LYS A 76 27.55 -27.93 2.39
CA LYS A 76 26.60 -29.03 2.67
C LYS A 76 25.62 -29.29 1.52
N GLU A 77 25.67 -28.48 0.47
CA GLU A 77 24.77 -28.52 -0.69
C GLU A 77 25.56 -28.82 -1.97
N ASP A 78 24.91 -29.47 -2.93
CA ASP A 78 25.45 -29.73 -4.28
C ASP A 78 25.31 -28.51 -5.22
N VAL A 79 24.87 -27.38 -4.68
CA VAL A 79 24.86 -26.08 -5.36
C VAL A 79 25.80 -25.15 -4.60
N ARG A 80 26.86 -24.70 -5.28
CA ARG A 80 27.86 -23.78 -4.73
C ARG A 80 27.61 -22.38 -5.29
N ARG A 81 27.47 -21.41 -4.39
CA ARG A 81 27.24 -19.99 -4.70
C ARG A 81 28.55 -19.22 -4.63
N PHE A 82 28.79 -18.33 -5.57
CA PHE A 82 29.94 -17.44 -5.64
C PHE A 82 29.44 -16.01 -5.80
N TYR A 83 29.97 -15.08 -5.01
CA TYR A 83 29.48 -13.70 -4.90
C TYR A 83 30.50 -12.69 -5.43
N PHE A 84 30.00 -11.75 -6.22
CA PHE A 84 30.80 -10.80 -6.97
C PHE A 84 30.18 -9.40 -6.95
N ARG A 85 31.01 -8.38 -7.18
CA ARG A 85 30.60 -7.01 -7.45
C ARG A 85 31.10 -6.59 -8.82
N ALA A 86 30.23 -6.00 -9.62
CA ALA A 86 30.62 -5.34 -10.86
C ALA A 86 31.26 -3.98 -10.52
N VAL A 87 32.47 -3.70 -10.99
CA VAL A 87 33.21 -2.47 -10.68
C VAL A 87 33.57 -1.63 -11.91
N LYS A 88 33.54 -2.23 -13.11
CA LYS A 88 33.73 -1.50 -14.37
C LYS A 88 32.82 -2.03 -15.48
N PRO A 89 32.37 -1.17 -16.41
CA PRO A 89 31.58 -1.61 -17.57
C PRO A 89 32.37 -2.59 -18.45
N ALA A 90 31.69 -3.57 -19.01
CA ALA A 90 32.27 -4.56 -19.90
C ALA A 90 31.18 -5.17 -20.79
N GLN A 91 31.41 -5.20 -22.11
CA GLN A 91 30.50 -5.87 -23.05
C GLN A 91 30.49 -7.39 -22.88
N LYS A 92 31.59 -7.95 -22.38
CA LYS A 92 31.72 -9.38 -22.08
C LYS A 92 32.78 -9.58 -20.99
N ALA A 93 32.34 -9.80 -19.76
CA ALA A 93 33.20 -10.22 -18.65
C ALA A 93 33.05 -11.73 -18.46
N GLU A 94 34.11 -12.50 -18.69
CA GLU A 94 34.09 -13.97 -18.58
C GLU A 94 34.66 -14.44 -17.24
N ILE A 95 33.79 -14.87 -16.34
CA ILE A 95 34.21 -15.53 -15.09
C ILE A 95 34.46 -17.01 -15.39
N LYS A 96 35.65 -17.51 -15.07
CA LYS A 96 36.04 -18.90 -15.36
C LYS A 96 36.16 -19.70 -14.07
N PHE A 97 35.54 -20.88 -14.06
CA PHE A 97 35.52 -21.80 -12.92
C PHE A 97 36.20 -23.10 -13.32
N ALA A 98 37.29 -23.46 -12.63
CA ALA A 98 38.02 -24.69 -12.87
C ALA A 98 37.37 -25.86 -12.09
N LEU A 99 36.40 -26.53 -12.70
CA LEU A 99 35.78 -27.73 -12.11
C LEU A 99 36.56 -29.00 -12.47
N PRO A 100 36.49 -30.06 -11.65
CA PRO A 100 37.12 -31.36 -11.96
C PRO A 100 36.68 -31.95 -13.31
N ALA A 101 35.45 -31.68 -13.74
CA ALA A 101 34.88 -32.14 -15.01
C ALA A 101 35.16 -31.21 -16.20
N GLY A 102 36.07 -30.23 -16.05
CA GLY A 102 36.43 -29.24 -17.07
C GLY A 102 35.95 -27.82 -16.75
N GLU A 103 36.54 -26.83 -17.41
CA GLU A 103 36.24 -25.41 -17.19
C GLU A 103 34.76 -25.08 -17.49
N VAL A 104 34.17 -24.21 -16.65
CA VAL A 104 32.88 -23.55 -16.91
C VAL A 104 33.17 -22.06 -17.07
N VAL A 105 32.65 -21.46 -18.15
CA VAL A 105 32.77 -20.03 -18.41
C VAL A 105 31.40 -19.39 -18.31
N VAL A 106 31.28 -18.35 -17.48
CA VAL A 106 30.06 -17.56 -17.31
C VAL A 106 30.30 -16.17 -17.88
N PRO A 107 29.77 -15.85 -19.08
CA PRO A 107 29.83 -14.51 -19.63
C PRO A 107 28.77 -13.61 -18.99
N ILE A 108 29.15 -12.38 -18.64
CA ILE A 108 28.25 -11.37 -18.06
C ILE A 108 28.47 -10.06 -18.80
N GLU A 109 27.38 -9.38 -19.16
CA GLU A 109 27.44 -8.00 -19.63
C GLU A 109 27.30 -7.03 -18.44
N ILE A 110 28.19 -6.03 -18.36
CA ILE A 110 28.21 -5.04 -17.28
C ILE A 110 27.94 -3.65 -17.87
N TRP A 111 26.80 -3.07 -17.49
CA TRP A 111 26.35 -1.75 -17.94
C TRP A 111 26.81 -0.62 -17.01
N SER A 112 27.42 0.40 -17.60
CA SER A 112 27.63 1.70 -16.94
C SER A 112 26.32 2.40 -16.61
N PHE A 113 26.41 3.48 -15.83
CA PHE A 113 25.27 4.37 -15.60
C PHE A 113 24.70 4.94 -16.92
N GLU A 114 25.57 5.29 -17.88
CA GLU A 114 25.14 5.77 -19.19
C GLU A 114 24.56 4.66 -20.06
N ASP A 115 25.11 3.44 -19.99
CA ASP A 115 24.49 2.30 -20.67
C ASP A 115 23.08 2.09 -20.17
N LEU A 116 22.82 2.09 -18.85
CA LEU A 116 21.48 1.94 -18.29
C LEU A 116 20.48 2.97 -18.86
N ARG A 117 20.93 4.20 -19.16
CA ARG A 117 20.11 5.30 -19.70
C ARG A 117 19.86 5.23 -21.22
N LYS A 118 20.60 4.41 -21.96
CA LYS A 118 20.39 4.23 -23.41
C LYS A 118 18.99 3.70 -23.71
N PHE A 119 18.33 4.28 -24.71
CA PHE A 119 17.02 3.82 -25.15
C PHE A 119 17.12 2.44 -25.78
N ARG A 120 16.21 1.55 -25.38
CA ARG A 120 16.09 0.18 -25.90
C ARG A 120 14.65 -0.29 -25.83
N THR A 121 14.37 -1.38 -26.53
CA THR A 121 13.06 -2.06 -26.47
C THR A 121 13.26 -3.46 -25.93
N LEU A 122 12.48 -3.83 -24.91
CA LEU A 122 12.42 -5.18 -24.37
C LEU A 122 10.95 -5.63 -24.37
N LYS A 123 10.63 -6.69 -25.12
CA LYS A 123 9.26 -7.23 -25.26
C LYS A 123 8.23 -6.13 -25.56
N ASP A 124 8.51 -5.34 -26.61
CA ASP A 124 7.70 -4.22 -27.07
C ASP A 124 7.49 -3.06 -26.06
N VAL A 125 8.25 -3.05 -24.97
CA VAL A 125 8.26 -1.96 -23.99
C VAL A 125 9.56 -1.17 -24.11
N GLN A 126 9.41 0.14 -24.26
CA GLN A 126 10.53 1.07 -24.29
C GLN A 126 11.14 1.23 -22.90
N LEU A 127 12.47 1.12 -22.81
CA LEU A 127 13.30 1.37 -21.63
C LEU A 127 14.33 2.48 -21.94
N PRO A 128 14.84 3.20 -20.92
CA PRO A 128 14.33 3.23 -19.54
C PRO A 128 12.89 3.75 -19.45
N ARG A 129 12.14 3.29 -18.43
CA ARG A 129 10.81 3.81 -18.08
C ARG A 129 10.93 5.17 -17.39
N ARG A 130 11.12 6.22 -18.20
CA ARG A 130 11.17 7.62 -17.76
C ARG A 130 10.38 8.48 -18.74
N TRP A 131 9.66 9.47 -18.22
CA TRP A 131 8.90 10.38 -19.05
C TRP A 131 9.79 11.54 -19.60
N PRO A 132 9.59 11.99 -20.85
CA PRO A 132 8.79 11.35 -21.90
C PRO A 132 9.47 10.08 -22.42
N LEU A 133 8.66 9.07 -22.74
CA LEU A 133 9.17 7.78 -23.21
C LEU A 133 9.99 7.95 -24.51
N GLY A 134 11.19 7.39 -24.51
CA GLY A 134 12.05 7.34 -25.71
C GLY A 134 12.77 8.63 -26.06
N LYS A 135 12.66 9.64 -25.21
CA LYS A 135 13.27 10.95 -25.41
C LYS A 135 13.93 11.41 -24.12
N PRO A 136 15.01 12.20 -24.21
CA PRO A 136 15.54 12.86 -23.03
C PRO A 136 14.51 13.83 -22.46
N LEU A 137 14.62 14.15 -21.17
CA LEU A 137 13.77 15.17 -20.56
C LEU A 137 14.07 16.54 -21.20
N PRO A 138 13.11 17.16 -21.92
CA PRO A 138 13.40 18.32 -22.76
C PRO A 138 13.62 19.60 -21.96
N GLU A 139 13.14 19.66 -20.72
CA GLU A 139 13.10 20.86 -19.88
C GLU A 139 13.23 20.51 -18.39
N LEU A 140 13.49 21.51 -17.56
CA LEU A 140 13.60 21.36 -16.11
C LEU A 140 12.60 22.28 -15.41
N LYS A 141 12.35 22.01 -14.13
CA LYS A 141 11.66 22.98 -13.26
C LYS A 141 12.42 24.30 -13.25
N GLU A 142 11.69 25.42 -13.35
CA GLU A 142 12.31 26.75 -13.48
C GLU A 142 12.39 27.54 -12.17
N LYS A 143 11.40 27.38 -11.28
CA LYS A 143 11.28 28.16 -10.04
C LYS A 143 10.53 27.39 -8.95
N GLN A 144 10.69 27.80 -7.70
CA GLN A 144 9.89 27.29 -6.58
C GLN A 144 8.39 27.60 -6.82
N THR A 145 7.55 26.60 -6.65
CA THR A 145 6.09 26.69 -6.86
C THR A 145 5.41 27.22 -5.60
N PHE A 146 5.86 26.79 -4.42
CA PHE A 146 5.35 27.19 -3.12
C PHE A 146 6.41 27.96 -2.34
N PRO A 147 6.38 29.31 -2.34
CA PRO A 147 7.32 30.12 -1.58
C PRO A 147 7.33 29.73 -0.10
N THR A 148 8.53 29.53 0.45
CA THR A 148 8.71 29.11 1.85
C THR A 148 9.25 30.21 2.76
N GLY A 149 9.85 31.27 2.17
CA GLY A 149 10.54 32.32 2.91
C GLY A 149 11.83 31.86 3.61
N ALA A 150 12.30 30.64 3.32
CA ALA A 150 13.49 30.06 3.96
C ALA A 150 14.75 30.89 3.67
N GLU A 151 14.87 31.41 2.45
CA GLU A 151 15.96 32.24 1.97
C GLU A 151 16.11 33.58 2.71
N ALA A 152 15.05 34.05 3.37
CA ALA A 152 15.07 35.26 4.19
C ALA A 152 15.54 35.01 5.63
N LYS A 153 15.69 33.74 6.03
CA LYS A 153 16.11 33.37 7.39
C LYS A 153 17.62 33.35 7.50
N ALA A 154 18.13 33.81 8.64
CA ALA A 154 19.54 33.69 8.99
C ALA A 154 19.77 32.34 9.70
N PRO A 155 20.75 31.52 9.25
CA PRO A 155 21.13 30.31 9.98
C PRO A 155 21.53 30.68 11.40
N LYS A 156 21.03 29.96 12.40
CA LYS A 156 21.56 30.08 13.76
C LYS A 156 22.98 29.48 13.75
N GLY A 157 23.99 30.26 14.13
CA GLY A 157 25.35 29.76 14.32
C GLY A 157 25.36 28.55 15.27
N ASP A 158 26.24 27.58 15.01
CA ASP A 158 26.32 26.27 15.66
C ASP A 158 25.17 25.29 15.37
N ALA A 159 24.52 25.34 14.20
CA ALA A 159 23.49 24.35 13.90
C ALA A 159 24.09 22.93 13.92
N LYS A 160 23.65 22.18 14.94
CA LYS A 160 23.80 20.74 15.19
C LYS A 160 22.42 20.13 15.11
N GLY A 161 22.32 18.86 14.73
CA GLY A 161 21.04 18.21 14.54
C GLY A 161 21.16 16.95 13.71
N ASP A 162 20.14 16.09 13.88
CA ASP A 162 20.08 14.69 13.41
C ASP A 162 20.80 14.42 12.08
N TRP A 163 20.37 15.06 10.99
CA TRP A 163 20.97 14.84 9.66
C TRP A 163 22.27 15.60 9.37
N LEU A 164 22.55 16.69 10.10
CA LEU A 164 23.82 17.42 9.95
C LEU A 164 24.99 16.66 10.58
N ASP A 165 24.71 15.82 11.59
CA ASP A 165 25.70 14.97 12.26
C ASP A 165 26.02 13.68 11.48
N VAL A 166 25.26 13.38 10.41
CA VAL A 166 25.48 12.25 9.51
C VAL A 166 26.30 12.69 8.29
N SER A 167 27.36 11.96 7.95
CA SER A 167 28.19 12.30 6.78
C SER A 167 27.46 12.06 5.46
N ASP A 168 27.85 12.76 4.39
CA ASP A 168 27.22 12.59 3.07
C ASP A 168 27.42 11.17 2.53
N ASP A 169 28.57 10.55 2.83
CA ASP A 169 28.83 9.16 2.49
C ASP A 169 27.94 8.18 3.24
N GLN A 170 27.61 8.47 4.51
CA GLN A 170 26.66 7.67 5.27
C GLN A 170 25.25 7.79 4.67
N ILE A 171 24.79 9.00 4.33
CA ILE A 171 23.49 9.20 3.64
C ILE A 171 23.48 8.49 2.28
N TRP A 172 24.56 8.59 1.51
CA TRP A 172 24.68 7.90 0.23
C TRP A 172 24.60 6.38 0.37
N ALA A 173 25.19 5.83 1.42
CA ALA A 173 25.15 4.40 1.72
C ALA A 173 23.80 3.93 2.29
N MET A 174 22.89 4.85 2.68
CA MET A 174 21.61 4.47 3.28
C MET A 174 20.69 3.69 2.35
N GLN A 175 20.77 3.91 1.03
CA GLN A 175 19.93 3.23 0.04
C GLN A 175 20.52 1.86 -0.30
N PRO A 176 19.85 0.75 0.08
CA PRO A 176 20.22 -0.60 -0.33
C PRO A 176 20.34 -0.75 -1.85
N ASP A 177 21.18 -1.69 -2.27
CA ASP A 177 21.22 -2.18 -3.64
C ASP A 177 19.88 -2.84 -3.99
N SER A 178 19.20 -2.38 -5.05
CA SER A 178 17.92 -2.96 -5.48
C SER A 178 18.04 -4.40 -5.96
N THR A 179 19.24 -4.95 -6.12
CA THR A 179 19.40 -6.37 -6.40
C THR A 179 19.11 -7.28 -5.20
N ILE A 180 19.09 -6.72 -3.97
CA ILE A 180 18.63 -7.42 -2.76
C ILE A 180 17.09 -7.47 -2.80
N PRO A 181 16.42 -8.59 -2.49
CA PRO A 181 14.96 -8.63 -2.47
C PRO A 181 14.40 -7.73 -1.35
N ARG A 182 13.14 -7.31 -1.50
CA ARG A 182 12.41 -6.53 -0.49
C ARG A 182 11.06 -7.17 -0.26
N TRP A 183 10.77 -7.48 1.01
CA TRP A 183 9.54 -8.17 1.40
C TRP A 183 9.27 -7.99 2.89
N HIS A 184 8.01 -7.80 3.27
CA HIS A 184 7.64 -7.27 4.59
C HIS A 184 7.54 -8.33 5.71
N TRP A 185 7.90 -9.59 5.43
CA TRP A 185 7.93 -10.67 6.43
C TRP A 185 9.18 -11.53 6.32
N VAL A 186 9.86 -11.82 7.42
CA VAL A 186 10.86 -12.90 7.43
C VAL A 186 10.21 -14.23 7.03
N ASN A 187 9.13 -14.61 7.72
CA ASN A 187 8.30 -15.77 7.40
C ASN A 187 6.94 -15.58 8.10
N ILE A 188 5.84 -15.49 7.34
CA ILE A 188 4.50 -15.22 7.90
C ILE A 188 3.84 -16.47 8.53
N GLN A 189 4.17 -17.67 8.03
CA GLN A 189 3.53 -18.91 8.46
C GLN A 189 4.20 -19.52 9.70
N HIS A 190 5.51 -19.35 9.81
CA HIS A 190 6.33 -20.00 10.82
C HIS A 190 6.98 -19.03 11.80
N GLY A 191 6.91 -17.72 11.58
CA GLY A 191 7.46 -16.72 12.48
C GLY A 191 8.99 -16.79 12.59
N CYS A 192 9.49 -16.96 13.81
CA CYS A 192 10.92 -17.06 14.11
C CYS A 192 11.45 -18.48 13.86
N PRO A 193 12.67 -18.69 13.33
CA PRO A 193 13.23 -20.05 13.18
C PRO A 193 13.45 -20.77 14.51
N VAL A 194 13.64 -20.03 15.62
CA VAL A 194 13.86 -20.58 16.96
C VAL A 194 12.56 -20.62 17.78
N HIS A 195 11.81 -19.51 17.81
CA HIS A 195 10.61 -19.37 18.64
C HIS A 195 9.30 -19.67 17.92
N GLY A 196 9.36 -19.98 16.63
CA GLY A 196 8.18 -20.30 15.83
C GLY A 196 7.10 -19.19 15.89
N PRO A 197 5.82 -19.57 16.05
CA PRO A 197 4.70 -18.63 16.08
C PRO A 197 4.58 -17.82 17.38
N GLU A 198 5.37 -18.11 18.43
CA GLU A 198 5.34 -17.34 19.68
C GLU A 198 5.67 -15.85 19.46
N ILE A 199 6.40 -15.55 18.39
CA ILE A 199 6.72 -14.19 17.97
C ILE A 199 5.45 -13.33 17.79
N TYR A 200 4.36 -13.91 17.28
CA TYR A 200 3.09 -13.20 17.05
C TYR A 200 2.31 -12.91 18.33
N LYS A 201 2.69 -13.53 19.46
CA LYS A 201 2.14 -13.18 20.77
C LYS A 201 2.68 -11.85 21.29
N LYS A 202 3.88 -11.45 20.86
CA LYS A 202 4.48 -10.14 21.21
C LYS A 202 3.88 -9.01 20.37
N ARG A 203 3.76 -9.25 19.07
CA ARG A 203 3.12 -8.32 18.14
C ARG A 203 2.44 -9.11 17.02
N PRO A 204 1.11 -8.97 16.86
CA PRO A 204 0.33 -9.54 15.75
C PRO A 204 0.94 -9.35 14.35
N TYR A 205 1.38 -8.14 14.08
CA TYR A 205 1.76 -7.68 12.75
C TYR A 205 3.20 -7.14 12.75
N TYR A 206 4.03 -7.57 11.80
CA TYR A 206 5.42 -7.12 11.66
C TYR A 206 6.21 -7.18 12.99
N PRO A 207 6.40 -8.38 13.57
CA PRO A 207 6.85 -8.49 14.95
C PRO A 207 8.33 -8.27 15.16
N TRP A 208 9.14 -8.27 14.11
CA TRP A 208 10.58 -8.13 14.21
C TRP A 208 10.99 -6.71 14.59
N ILE A 209 12.05 -6.62 15.39
CA ILE A 209 12.66 -5.34 15.77
C ILE A 209 13.79 -5.06 14.77
N HIS A 210 13.67 -3.96 14.01
CA HIS A 210 14.68 -3.57 13.02
C HIS A 210 15.77 -2.71 13.64
N ASP A 211 17.03 -2.99 13.32
CA ASP A 211 18.16 -2.13 13.71
C ASP A 211 18.30 -0.95 12.72
N GLY A 212 18.06 0.26 13.22
CA GLY A 212 18.16 1.52 12.47
C GLY A 212 19.42 2.34 12.77
N SER A 213 20.50 1.73 13.29
CA SER A 213 21.77 2.42 13.56
C SER A 213 22.62 2.61 12.30
N LEU A 214 23.19 3.81 12.13
CA LEU A 214 24.09 4.14 11.01
C LEU A 214 25.57 3.95 11.39
N PRO A 215 26.41 3.38 10.51
CA PRO A 215 26.05 2.72 9.25
C PRO A 215 25.26 1.42 9.49
N TRP A 216 24.41 1.03 8.53
CA TRP A 216 23.54 -0.13 8.66
C TRP A 216 24.30 -1.40 9.07
N ARG A 217 23.90 -2.00 10.20
CA ARG A 217 24.45 -3.29 10.65
C ARG A 217 23.85 -4.49 9.92
N TRP A 218 22.73 -4.31 9.19
CA TRP A 218 21.99 -5.39 8.51
C TRP A 218 21.50 -6.48 9.46
N LYS A 219 21.02 -6.08 10.64
CA LYS A 219 20.50 -6.98 11.68
C LYS A 219 19.04 -6.70 12.01
N ILE A 220 18.33 -7.76 12.37
CA ILE A 220 16.94 -7.75 12.80
C ILE A 220 16.82 -8.67 14.03
N LYS A 221 16.03 -8.28 15.01
CA LYS A 221 15.97 -8.94 16.33
C LYS A 221 14.62 -9.59 16.60
N CYS A 222 14.65 -10.82 17.11
CA CYS A 222 13.44 -11.51 17.58
C CYS A 222 12.96 -10.89 18.91
N PRO A 223 11.70 -10.46 19.05
CA PRO A 223 11.17 -9.90 20.30
C PRO A 223 10.95 -10.95 21.41
N VAL A 224 11.14 -12.24 21.13
CA VAL A 224 10.96 -13.33 22.12
C VAL A 224 12.26 -13.61 22.86
N GLY A 225 13.31 -14.06 22.17
CA GLY A 225 14.61 -14.38 22.78
C GLY A 225 15.67 -13.29 22.63
N GLY A 226 15.46 -12.31 21.75
CA GLY A 226 16.38 -11.18 21.56
C GLY A 226 17.58 -11.47 20.67
N GLU A 227 17.62 -12.61 19.99
CA GLU A 227 18.67 -12.97 19.04
C GLU A 227 18.60 -12.10 17.79
N GLU A 228 19.77 -11.79 17.23
CA GLU A 228 19.92 -11.06 15.98
C GLU A 228 20.06 -12.00 14.78
N TYR A 229 19.45 -11.62 13.67
CA TYR A 229 19.47 -12.32 12.38
C TYR A 229 19.79 -11.34 11.25
N PRO A 230 20.35 -11.82 10.12
CA PRO A 230 20.92 -13.16 9.98
C PRO A 230 22.20 -13.30 10.82
N SER A 231 22.76 -14.51 10.94
CA SER A 231 23.97 -14.71 11.75
C SER A 231 25.24 -14.15 11.09
N ASN A 232 25.30 -14.12 9.76
CA ASN A 232 26.44 -13.64 8.98
C ASN A 232 26.58 -12.10 9.02
N ASP A 233 27.79 -11.61 8.80
CA ASP A 233 28.09 -10.18 8.67
C ASP A 233 27.95 -9.71 7.21
N PHE A 234 26.69 -9.62 6.77
CA PHE A 234 26.34 -9.25 5.40
C PHE A 234 26.98 -7.92 4.95
N GLY A 235 26.99 -6.90 5.83
CA GLY A 235 27.55 -5.58 5.53
C GLY A 235 29.05 -5.61 5.20
N ASN A 236 29.79 -6.59 5.72
CA ASN A 236 31.22 -6.78 5.47
C ASN A 236 31.54 -7.92 4.48
N GLY A 237 30.54 -8.36 3.70
CA GLY A 237 30.70 -9.34 2.62
C GLY A 237 30.73 -10.80 3.08
N ASP A 238 30.38 -11.09 4.33
CA ASP A 238 30.17 -12.45 4.79
C ASP A 238 28.74 -12.89 4.49
N MET A 239 28.59 -13.86 3.59
CA MET A 239 27.30 -14.31 3.06
C MET A 239 26.79 -15.61 3.69
N THR A 240 27.63 -16.33 4.44
CA THR A 240 27.35 -17.74 4.76
C THR A 240 27.68 -18.15 6.20
N SER A 241 28.29 -17.29 7.02
CA SER A 241 28.69 -17.70 8.37
C SER A 241 27.54 -17.75 9.39
N GLY A 242 27.77 -18.58 10.43
CA GLY A 242 26.84 -18.76 11.55
C GLY A 242 25.71 -19.74 11.26
N GLU A 243 24.77 -19.87 12.21
CA GLU A 243 23.70 -20.87 12.16
C GLU A 243 22.53 -20.48 11.24
N PHE A 244 22.27 -19.18 11.08
CA PHE A 244 21.14 -18.64 10.32
C PHE A 244 21.62 -17.64 9.25
N PRO A 245 22.47 -18.05 8.31
CA PRO A 245 22.98 -17.14 7.28
C PRO A 245 21.89 -16.78 6.28
N ASP A 246 21.86 -15.52 5.86
CA ASP A 246 21.07 -15.01 4.74
C ASP A 246 22.02 -14.21 3.84
N ASP A 247 22.05 -14.55 2.55
CA ASP A 247 22.96 -13.94 1.58
C ASP A 247 22.32 -12.75 0.83
N GLY A 248 21.03 -12.48 1.06
CA GLY A 248 20.31 -11.37 0.46
C GLY A 248 20.19 -11.46 -1.07
N ILE A 249 20.49 -12.60 -1.68
CA ILE A 249 20.48 -12.79 -3.14
C ILE A 249 19.83 -14.12 -3.51
N GLY A 250 20.25 -15.20 -2.86
CA GLY A 250 20.00 -16.60 -3.21
C GLY A 250 18.90 -17.30 -2.43
N GLY A 251 17.93 -16.54 -1.93
CA GLY A 251 16.64 -17.06 -1.49
C GLY A 251 16.47 -17.29 0.01
N GLY A 252 16.92 -16.31 0.81
CA GLY A 252 16.74 -16.29 2.26
C GLY A 252 17.52 -17.36 3.01
N CYS A 253 17.49 -17.30 4.35
CA CYS A 253 18.03 -18.36 5.20
C CYS A 253 17.16 -19.62 5.10
N LEU A 254 17.74 -20.75 4.70
CA LEU A 254 17.09 -22.06 4.71
C LEU A 254 17.32 -22.75 6.05
N ARG A 255 16.24 -23.06 6.78
CA ARG A 255 16.27 -23.84 8.02
C ARG A 255 15.09 -24.80 8.07
N ASP A 256 15.37 -26.08 8.29
CA ASP A 256 14.36 -27.14 8.44
C ASP A 256 13.33 -27.15 7.28
N GLY A 257 13.81 -26.97 6.05
CA GLY A 257 13.00 -26.92 4.82
C GLY A 257 12.21 -25.62 4.61
N LYS A 258 12.37 -24.61 5.49
CA LYS A 258 11.66 -23.33 5.44
C LYS A 258 12.63 -22.20 5.14
N LYS A 259 12.15 -21.20 4.39
CA LYS A 259 12.92 -20.00 4.05
C LYS A 259 12.55 -18.82 4.93
N TYR A 260 13.55 -18.07 5.36
CA TYR A 260 13.45 -16.90 6.23
C TYR A 260 14.18 -15.73 5.57
N GLY A 261 13.44 -14.70 5.14
CA GLY A 261 13.99 -13.54 4.44
C GLY A 261 14.39 -12.40 5.37
N PHE A 262 15.42 -12.58 6.20
CA PHE A 262 15.87 -11.56 7.14
C PHE A 262 16.34 -10.30 6.42
N LEU A 263 17.19 -10.47 5.40
CA LEU A 263 17.72 -9.36 4.63
C LEU A 263 16.65 -8.72 3.73
N ALA A 264 15.64 -9.49 3.31
CA ALA A 264 14.52 -8.95 2.55
C ALA A 264 13.66 -7.99 3.37
N GLU A 265 13.38 -8.32 4.63
CA GLU A 265 12.63 -7.45 5.54
C GLU A 265 13.44 -6.21 5.95
N ILE A 266 14.71 -6.38 6.32
CA ILE A 266 15.56 -5.24 6.72
C ILE A 266 15.87 -4.31 5.55
N SER A 267 16.05 -4.84 4.33
CA SER A 267 16.25 -4.01 3.13
C SER A 267 15.03 -3.14 2.86
N GLN A 268 13.82 -3.65 3.05
CA GLN A 268 12.60 -2.84 2.91
C GLN A 268 12.54 -1.73 3.96
N TYR A 269 12.89 -2.03 5.22
CA TYR A 269 12.99 -1.03 6.28
C TYR A 269 14.02 0.08 5.95
N TYR A 270 15.21 -0.28 5.46
CA TYR A 270 16.24 0.69 5.06
C TYR A 270 15.81 1.55 3.86
N CYS A 271 15.17 0.96 2.85
CA CYS A 271 14.59 1.74 1.74
C CYS A 271 13.53 2.73 2.25
N ARG A 272 12.68 2.34 3.21
CA ARG A 272 11.72 3.26 3.85
C ARG A 272 12.40 4.40 4.60
N ARG A 273 13.50 4.14 5.32
CA ARG A 273 14.30 5.18 6.00
C ARG A 273 14.93 6.16 5.01
N MET A 274 15.47 5.66 3.89
CA MET A 274 16.03 6.52 2.84
C MET A 274 15.00 7.50 2.27
N MET A 275 13.73 7.08 2.12
CA MET A 275 12.65 7.92 1.59
C MET A 275 12.30 9.14 2.46
N THR A 276 12.69 9.14 3.74
CA THR A 276 12.38 10.25 4.66
C THR A 276 13.48 11.32 4.71
N VAL A 277 14.72 10.99 4.30
CA VAL A 277 15.89 11.87 4.47
C VAL A 277 15.68 13.23 3.81
N ALA A 278 15.34 13.26 2.52
CA ALA A 278 15.15 14.52 1.80
C ALA A 278 13.96 15.33 2.32
N PRO A 279 12.77 14.75 2.57
CA PRO A 279 11.68 15.46 3.25
C PRO A 279 12.04 16.03 4.63
N ASP A 280 12.76 15.27 5.45
CA ASP A 280 13.15 15.71 6.80
C ASP A 280 14.16 16.86 6.74
N CYS A 281 15.14 16.76 5.83
CA CYS A 281 16.11 17.81 5.58
C CYS A 281 15.46 19.07 4.99
N ALA A 282 14.56 18.94 4.02
CA ALA A 282 13.84 20.09 3.44
C ALA A 282 13.01 20.84 4.48
N ARG A 283 12.31 20.13 5.39
CA ARG A 283 11.58 20.77 6.50
C ARG A 283 12.51 21.53 7.44
N ASN A 284 13.69 20.98 7.74
CA ASN A 284 14.69 21.68 8.55
C ASN A 284 15.29 22.91 7.83
N TYR A 285 15.56 22.82 6.52
CA TYR A 285 15.94 23.97 5.70
C TYR A 285 14.86 25.06 5.75
N VAL A 286 13.59 24.70 5.52
CA VAL A 286 12.47 25.66 5.60
C VAL A 286 12.37 26.30 6.98
N ALA A 287 12.57 25.53 8.06
CA ALA A 287 12.52 26.04 9.42
C ALA A 287 13.65 27.04 9.72
N THR A 288 14.85 26.81 9.19
CA THR A 288 16.09 27.45 9.66
C THR A 288 16.79 28.37 8.67
N GLY A 289 16.55 28.20 7.36
CA GLY A 289 17.36 28.82 6.29
C GLY A 289 18.76 28.21 6.11
N ASP A 290 19.13 27.17 6.86
CA ASP A 290 20.49 26.59 6.81
C ASP A 290 20.67 25.68 5.60
N ILE A 291 21.48 26.13 4.64
CA ILE A 291 21.75 25.45 3.37
C ILE A 291 22.36 24.06 3.55
N ARG A 292 22.99 23.76 4.69
CA ARG A 292 23.54 22.42 4.94
C ARG A 292 22.45 21.35 4.95
N TYR A 293 21.24 21.67 5.37
CA TYR A 293 20.11 20.75 5.23
C TYR A 293 19.69 20.58 3.77
N ALA A 294 19.68 21.65 2.97
CA ALA A 294 19.43 21.54 1.53
C ALA A 294 20.48 20.64 0.85
N HIS A 295 21.75 20.75 1.25
CA HIS A 295 22.83 19.86 0.82
C HIS A 295 22.54 18.38 1.14
N LYS A 296 22.19 18.06 2.40
CA LYS A 296 21.82 16.69 2.78
C LYS A 296 20.63 16.15 1.98
N ALA A 297 19.63 17.00 1.69
CA ALA A 297 18.52 16.63 0.82
C ALA A 297 18.98 16.35 -0.62
N LEU A 298 19.90 17.15 -1.18
CA LEU A 298 20.48 16.93 -2.51
C LEU A 298 21.30 15.65 -2.61
N VAL A 299 22.08 15.32 -1.57
CA VAL A 299 22.78 14.03 -1.46
C VAL A 299 21.78 12.87 -1.51
N ALA A 300 20.69 12.98 -0.74
CA ALA A 300 19.64 11.96 -0.69
C ALA A 300 18.90 11.81 -2.04
N PHE A 301 18.48 12.93 -2.65
CA PHE A 301 17.84 12.93 -3.97
C PHE A 301 18.76 12.33 -5.04
N SER A 302 20.04 12.69 -5.03
CA SER A 302 21.00 12.17 -6.00
C SER A 302 21.21 10.66 -5.84
N ARG A 303 21.28 10.16 -4.59
CA ARG A 303 21.38 8.71 -4.36
C ARG A 303 20.13 7.97 -4.82
N LEU A 304 18.94 8.53 -4.57
CA LEU A 304 17.67 7.98 -5.06
C LEU A 304 17.62 8.01 -6.60
N ALA A 305 18.08 9.09 -7.23
CA ALA A 305 18.14 9.23 -8.68
C ALA A 305 18.99 8.13 -9.33
N VAL A 306 20.14 7.78 -8.75
CA VAL A 306 20.96 6.64 -9.20
C VAL A 306 20.16 5.32 -9.15
N GLU A 307 19.43 5.10 -8.06
CA GLU A 307 18.66 3.87 -7.87
C GLU A 307 17.44 3.80 -8.78
N TYR A 308 16.75 4.92 -8.98
CA TYR A 308 15.58 5.00 -9.84
C TYR A 308 15.98 4.90 -11.32
N ALA A 309 17.11 5.48 -11.75
CA ALA A 309 17.63 5.26 -13.11
C ALA A 309 17.90 3.76 -13.37
N TYR A 310 18.48 3.07 -12.39
CA TYR A 310 18.69 1.64 -12.46
C TYR A 310 17.36 0.89 -12.61
N LEU A 311 16.38 1.18 -11.75
CA LEU A 311 15.06 0.56 -11.76
C LEU A 311 14.17 0.99 -12.93
N ALA A 312 14.51 2.06 -13.65
CA ALA A 312 13.85 2.44 -14.89
C ALA A 312 14.18 1.46 -16.02
N THR A 313 15.35 0.81 -15.97
CA THR A 313 15.80 -0.18 -16.96
C THR A 313 15.67 -1.61 -16.41
N MET A 314 16.24 -1.87 -15.23
CA MET A 314 16.22 -3.17 -14.54
C MET A 314 14.92 -3.36 -13.76
N THR A 315 13.79 -3.25 -14.46
CA THR A 315 12.46 -3.24 -13.84
C THR A 315 12.12 -4.53 -13.08
N GLN A 316 12.73 -5.66 -13.43
CA GLN A 316 12.63 -6.91 -12.69
C GLN A 316 13.24 -6.84 -11.27
N HIS A 317 14.08 -5.85 -10.97
CA HIS A 317 14.60 -5.62 -9.63
C HIS A 317 13.77 -4.63 -8.82
N ARG A 318 12.67 -4.10 -9.38
CA ARG A 318 11.70 -3.33 -8.59
C ARG A 318 11.11 -4.21 -7.49
N HIS A 319 10.63 -3.56 -6.43
CA HIS A 319 9.99 -4.20 -5.30
C HIS A 319 8.92 -5.21 -5.74
N ARG A 320 8.82 -6.34 -5.05
CA ARG A 320 7.73 -7.29 -5.30
C ARG A 320 7.22 -7.77 -3.97
N ASN A 321 5.97 -7.41 -3.67
CA ASN A 321 5.34 -7.80 -2.43
C ASN A 321 4.85 -9.25 -2.51
N ARG A 322 5.76 -10.20 -2.75
CA ARG A 322 5.49 -11.65 -2.78
C ARG A 322 6.65 -12.47 -2.18
N VAL A 323 6.31 -13.53 -1.44
CA VAL A 323 7.28 -14.46 -0.81
C VAL A 323 8.23 -15.10 -1.83
N SER A 324 7.81 -15.18 -3.10
CA SER A 324 8.64 -15.71 -4.19
C SER A 324 9.95 -14.94 -4.42
N GLN A 325 10.07 -13.70 -3.90
CA GLN A 325 11.35 -12.97 -3.86
C GLN A 325 12.36 -13.61 -2.92
N VAL A 326 11.90 -14.24 -1.83
CA VAL A 326 12.71 -15.00 -0.90
C VAL A 326 12.87 -16.45 -1.40
N GLU A 327 11.99 -16.99 -2.23
CA GLU A 327 12.10 -18.39 -2.64
C GLU A 327 13.05 -18.65 -3.82
N ARG A 328 13.37 -17.63 -4.62
CA ARG A 328 14.24 -17.75 -5.81
C ARG A 328 15.70 -18.05 -5.47
N LEU A 329 16.37 -18.75 -6.39
CA LEU A 329 17.79 -19.11 -6.26
C LEU A 329 18.75 -17.93 -6.52
N GLY A 330 18.31 -16.89 -7.23
CA GLY A 330 19.13 -15.72 -7.54
C GLY A 330 18.29 -14.52 -7.99
N GLN A 331 18.96 -13.42 -8.34
CA GLN A 331 18.33 -12.20 -8.83
C GLN A 331 17.54 -12.43 -10.13
N GLY A 332 16.56 -11.57 -10.39
CA GLY A 332 15.81 -11.64 -11.64
C GLY A 332 16.69 -11.31 -12.84
N LEU A 333 16.65 -12.14 -13.88
CA LEU A 333 17.35 -11.89 -15.14
C LEU A 333 16.76 -10.67 -15.86
N PHE A 334 17.57 -9.90 -16.59
CA PHE A 334 17.08 -8.77 -17.39
C PHE A 334 15.99 -9.21 -18.37
N SER A 335 16.15 -10.39 -18.97
CA SER A 335 15.14 -11.05 -19.81
C SER A 335 13.81 -11.37 -19.11
N GLU A 336 13.72 -11.39 -17.76
CA GLU A 336 12.43 -11.50 -17.03
C GLU A 336 11.57 -10.23 -17.19
N GLY A 337 12.21 -9.07 -17.37
CA GLY A 337 11.54 -7.79 -17.51
C GLY A 337 10.74 -7.67 -18.83
N PRO A 338 9.99 -6.57 -18.98
CA PRO A 338 9.74 -5.55 -17.95
C PRO A 338 8.72 -6.00 -16.90
N VAL A 339 8.91 -5.61 -15.64
CA VAL A 339 7.95 -5.80 -14.53
C VAL A 339 7.48 -4.44 -14.04
N LEU A 340 6.24 -4.06 -14.39
CA LEU A 340 5.71 -2.71 -14.15
C LEU A 340 4.54 -2.70 -13.16
N GLY A 341 3.41 -3.30 -13.51
CA GLY A 341 2.18 -3.22 -12.70
C GLY A 341 2.39 -3.75 -11.27
N GLY A 342 2.09 -2.92 -10.27
CA GLY A 342 2.21 -3.28 -8.85
C GLY A 342 3.64 -3.61 -8.39
N SER A 343 4.67 -3.10 -9.08
CA SER A 343 6.08 -3.37 -8.74
C SER A 343 6.71 -2.33 -7.79
N GLY A 344 6.12 -1.16 -7.59
CA GLY A 344 6.80 -0.06 -6.90
C GLY A 344 8.18 0.24 -7.46
N PHE A 345 9.10 0.67 -6.59
CA PHE A 345 10.53 0.88 -6.87
C PHE A 345 11.38 0.25 -5.78
N THR A 346 11.95 1.05 -4.88
CA THR A 346 12.72 0.58 -3.72
C THR A 346 11.81 0.27 -2.52
N THR A 347 10.54 0.66 -2.56
CA THR A 347 9.53 0.38 -1.52
C THR A 347 8.23 -0.12 -2.15
N TYR A 348 7.33 -0.61 -1.30
CA TYR A 348 6.07 -1.23 -1.70
C TYR A 348 5.21 -0.25 -2.55
N PRO A 349 4.63 -0.65 -3.70
CA PRO A 349 3.76 0.19 -4.55
C PRO A 349 2.77 1.07 -3.80
N ILE A 350 2.08 0.56 -2.78
CA ILE A 350 1.06 1.33 -2.03
C ILE A 350 1.63 2.59 -1.36
N GLU A 351 2.94 2.57 -1.03
CA GLU A 351 3.66 3.66 -0.36
C GLU A 351 4.21 4.68 -1.37
N GLN A 352 4.39 4.28 -2.64
CA GLN A 352 5.03 5.09 -3.66
C GLN A 352 4.35 6.44 -3.90
N PRO A 353 3.01 6.55 -3.95
CA PRO A 353 2.37 7.84 -4.13
C PRO A 353 2.68 8.82 -2.99
N ARG A 354 2.65 8.36 -1.73
CA ARG A 354 3.02 9.19 -0.56
C ARG A 354 4.49 9.59 -0.60
N ASN A 355 5.37 8.65 -0.97
CA ASN A 355 6.80 8.93 -1.09
C ASN A 355 7.09 9.95 -2.19
N LEU A 356 6.45 9.83 -3.37
CA LEU A 356 6.56 10.80 -4.46
C LEU A 356 6.06 12.17 -4.03
N TRP A 357 4.86 12.25 -3.44
CA TRP A 357 4.27 13.50 -2.99
C TRP A 357 5.19 14.22 -2.00
N GLY A 358 5.74 13.50 -1.01
CA GLY A 358 6.66 14.05 -0.01
C GLY A 358 7.98 14.51 -0.62
N ASN A 359 8.58 13.70 -1.49
CA ASN A 359 9.88 14.00 -2.08
C ASN A 359 9.82 15.12 -3.13
N VAL A 360 8.76 15.20 -3.94
CA VAL A 360 8.61 16.30 -4.91
C VAL A 360 8.33 17.63 -4.20
N THR A 361 7.55 17.61 -3.12
CA THR A 361 7.33 18.78 -2.26
C THR A 361 8.63 19.24 -1.60
N ALA A 362 9.44 18.30 -1.09
CA ALA A 362 10.73 18.60 -0.51
C ALA A 362 11.72 19.20 -1.52
N TYR A 363 11.70 18.72 -2.77
CA TYR A 363 12.50 19.30 -3.86
C TYR A 363 12.08 20.75 -4.16
N ASP A 364 10.77 21.04 -4.16
CA ASP A 364 10.27 22.40 -4.31
C ASP A 364 10.75 23.33 -3.18
N GLN A 365 10.69 22.85 -1.93
CA GLN A 365 11.07 23.60 -0.74
C GLN A 365 12.55 24.04 -0.76
N ILE A 366 13.45 23.20 -1.26
CA ILE A 366 14.87 23.51 -1.34
C ILE A 366 15.29 24.16 -2.66
N PHE A 367 14.37 24.25 -3.65
CA PHE A 367 14.70 24.66 -5.02
C PHE A 367 15.52 25.97 -5.11
N PRO A 368 15.20 27.05 -4.36
CA PRO A 368 15.98 28.29 -4.39
C PRO A 368 17.40 28.17 -3.79
N ALA A 369 17.68 27.11 -3.04
CA ALA A 369 18.96 26.86 -2.39
C ALA A 369 19.91 26.01 -3.24
N ILE A 370 19.40 25.31 -4.26
CA ILE A 370 20.20 24.37 -5.07
C ILE A 370 21.41 25.10 -5.68
N ASP A 371 21.18 26.24 -6.33
CA ASP A 371 22.24 27.01 -7.01
C ASP A 371 23.24 27.68 -6.05
N LYS A 372 22.98 27.60 -4.74
CA LYS A 372 23.82 28.16 -3.68
C LYS A 372 24.67 27.09 -2.98
N ASP A 373 24.38 25.81 -3.18
CA ASP A 373 25.11 24.71 -2.56
C ASP A 373 26.38 24.41 -3.38
N LEU A 374 27.54 24.86 -2.88
CA LEU A 374 28.81 24.69 -3.57
C LEU A 374 29.41 23.28 -3.42
N ASP A 375 28.90 22.46 -2.50
CA ASP A 375 29.51 21.19 -2.11
C ASP A 375 28.93 19.99 -2.87
N ILE A 376 27.70 20.11 -3.41
CA ILE A 376 27.02 19.01 -4.12
C ILE A 376 27.74 18.60 -5.40
N ILE A 377 28.24 19.55 -6.21
CA ILE A 377 28.92 19.24 -7.48
C ILE A 377 30.22 18.46 -7.21
N PRO A 378 31.15 18.93 -6.35
CA PRO A 378 32.33 18.14 -5.98
C PRO A 378 31.97 16.77 -5.40
N PHE A 379 30.90 16.67 -4.60
CA PHE A 379 30.46 15.41 -4.05
C PHE A 379 30.05 14.41 -5.16
N LEU A 380 29.19 14.82 -6.10
CA LEU A 380 28.75 13.96 -7.20
C LEU A 380 29.89 13.58 -8.16
N GLN A 381 30.84 14.49 -8.40
CA GLN A 381 32.05 14.19 -9.18
C GLN A 381 32.90 13.12 -8.48
N ARG A 382 33.06 13.18 -7.14
CA ARG A 382 33.74 12.12 -6.38
C ARG A 382 33.01 10.78 -6.43
N LYS A 383 31.69 10.79 -6.63
CA LYS A 383 30.89 9.57 -6.87
C LYS A 383 30.96 9.07 -8.32
N GLY A 384 31.68 9.77 -9.20
CA GLY A 384 31.92 9.36 -10.58
C GLY A 384 30.89 9.86 -11.59
N PHE A 385 30.10 10.88 -11.26
CA PHE A 385 29.12 11.47 -12.18
C PHE A 385 29.63 12.75 -12.83
N GLU A 386 29.38 12.90 -14.13
CA GLU A 386 29.81 14.06 -14.94
C GLU A 386 28.86 15.26 -14.78
N VAL A 387 28.81 15.83 -13.57
CA VAL A 387 28.01 17.02 -13.25
C VAL A 387 28.93 18.24 -13.18
N LYS A 388 28.63 19.32 -13.91
CA LYS A 388 29.50 20.52 -13.98
C LYS A 388 28.83 21.78 -13.44
N THR A 389 27.51 21.84 -13.48
CA THR A 389 26.70 22.98 -13.09
C THR A 389 25.55 22.56 -12.18
N HIS A 390 24.93 23.50 -11.48
CA HIS A 390 23.70 23.22 -10.72
C HIS A 390 22.51 22.88 -11.62
N GLU A 391 22.52 23.34 -12.87
CA GLU A 391 21.57 22.86 -13.87
C GLU A 391 21.77 21.37 -14.17
N ASP A 392 23.02 20.90 -14.25
CA ASP A 392 23.31 19.47 -14.38
C ASP A 392 22.85 18.69 -13.15
N VAL A 393 22.95 19.25 -11.94
CA VAL A 393 22.42 18.63 -10.70
C VAL A 393 20.90 18.48 -10.78
N ARG A 394 20.19 19.56 -11.15
CA ARG A 394 18.74 19.53 -11.35
C ARG A 394 18.35 18.52 -12.41
N ARG A 395 19.05 18.51 -13.56
CA ARG A 395 18.83 17.54 -14.64
C ARG A 395 19.07 16.11 -14.18
N PHE A 396 20.15 15.87 -13.44
CA PHE A 396 20.47 14.57 -12.88
C PHE A 396 19.34 14.06 -11.98
N ILE A 397 18.81 14.90 -11.08
CA ILE A 397 17.71 14.53 -10.19
C ILE A 397 16.40 14.37 -10.97
N GLU A 398 15.99 15.38 -11.74
CA GLU A 398 14.70 15.40 -12.41
C GLU A 398 14.55 14.28 -13.46
N GLU A 399 15.59 14.04 -14.26
CA GLU A 399 15.54 13.05 -15.33
C GLU A 399 15.64 11.60 -14.81
N ASN A 400 16.37 11.37 -13.71
CA ASN A 400 16.65 10.02 -13.20
C ASN A 400 15.82 9.64 -11.96
N LEU A 401 15.21 10.61 -11.27
CA LEU A 401 14.28 10.38 -10.16
C LEU A 401 12.85 10.73 -10.55
N PHE A 402 12.54 12.01 -10.72
CA PHE A 402 11.13 12.45 -10.82
C PHE A 402 10.46 12.02 -12.13
N ALA A 403 11.14 12.12 -13.27
CA ALA A 403 10.65 11.65 -14.56
C ALA A 403 10.45 10.12 -14.59
N VAL A 404 11.29 9.37 -13.88
CA VAL A 404 11.14 7.92 -13.69
C VAL A 404 9.92 7.63 -12.81
N TRP A 405 9.77 8.38 -11.72
CA TRP A 405 8.72 8.14 -10.73
C TRP A 405 7.33 8.50 -11.27
N THR A 406 7.18 9.63 -11.96
CA THR A 406 5.92 10.02 -12.62
C THR A 406 5.55 9.02 -13.73
N GLN A 407 6.51 8.56 -14.53
CA GLN A 407 6.29 7.45 -15.47
C GLN A 407 5.87 6.17 -14.73
N GLY A 408 6.46 5.89 -13.58
CA GLY A 408 6.09 4.76 -12.73
C GLY A 408 4.64 4.82 -12.22
N VAL A 409 4.10 6.01 -11.94
CA VAL A 409 2.65 6.17 -11.66
C VAL A 409 1.85 5.84 -12.92
N MET A 410 2.22 6.39 -14.08
CA MET A 410 1.50 6.14 -15.33
C MET A 410 1.56 4.68 -15.81
N ASP A 411 2.63 3.96 -15.45
CA ASP A 411 2.84 2.53 -15.72
C ASP A 411 2.08 1.62 -14.74
N GLY A 412 1.38 2.16 -13.75
CA GLY A 412 0.72 1.39 -12.68
C GLY A 412 1.71 0.73 -11.70
N SER A 413 2.98 1.18 -11.69
CA SER A 413 3.98 0.70 -10.74
C SER A 413 3.73 1.23 -9.32
N CYS A 414 3.01 2.35 -9.18
CA CYS A 414 2.72 2.98 -7.90
C CYS A 414 1.31 2.66 -7.36
N SER A 415 0.72 1.54 -7.79
CA SER A 415 -0.65 1.14 -7.45
C SER A 415 -0.92 1.18 -5.95
N SER A 416 -1.97 1.92 -5.57
CA SER A 416 -2.37 2.19 -4.20
C SER A 416 -3.88 2.37 -4.12
N ASN A 417 -4.46 2.45 -2.92
CA ASN A 417 -5.87 2.81 -2.77
C ASN A 417 -6.13 4.17 -3.43
N GLU A 418 -7.13 4.25 -4.29
CA GLU A 418 -7.44 5.48 -5.00
C GLU A 418 -7.94 6.56 -4.00
N PRO A 419 -7.81 7.86 -4.32
CA PRO A 419 -7.12 8.46 -5.46
C PRO A 419 -5.64 8.76 -5.17
N ARG A 420 -4.90 7.90 -4.44
CA ARG A 420 -3.51 8.20 -4.03
C ARG A 420 -2.57 8.41 -5.23
N GLU A 421 -2.73 7.65 -6.30
CA GLU A 421 -1.91 7.80 -7.51
C GLU A 421 -2.16 9.14 -8.20
N GLN A 422 -3.43 9.53 -8.33
CA GLN A 422 -3.86 10.81 -8.86
C GLN A 422 -3.34 11.95 -7.99
N TRP A 423 -3.40 11.79 -6.67
CA TRP A 423 -2.90 12.75 -5.67
C TRP A 423 -1.40 13.00 -5.79
N ALA A 424 -0.61 11.94 -5.96
CA ALA A 424 0.84 12.09 -6.12
C ALA A 424 1.20 12.70 -7.48
N LEU A 425 0.56 12.26 -8.56
CA LEU A 425 0.87 12.75 -9.90
C LEU A 425 0.40 14.18 -10.12
N SER A 426 -0.76 14.59 -9.58
CA SER A 426 -1.23 15.98 -9.66
C SER A 426 -0.26 16.93 -8.95
N ARG A 427 0.22 16.55 -7.76
CA ARG A 427 1.24 17.33 -7.03
C ARG A 427 2.57 17.36 -7.78
N ALA A 428 3.02 16.24 -8.33
CA ALA A 428 4.26 16.20 -9.11
C ALA A 428 4.16 17.08 -10.37
N ALA A 429 3.04 17.03 -11.09
CA ALA A 429 2.79 17.88 -12.26
C ALA A 429 2.78 19.36 -11.89
N GLU A 430 2.12 19.72 -10.79
CA GLU A 430 2.06 21.08 -10.24
C GLU A 430 3.44 21.62 -9.81
N VAL A 431 4.22 20.80 -9.10
CA VAL A 431 5.54 21.21 -8.61
C VAL A 431 6.55 21.28 -9.75
N LEU A 432 6.67 20.26 -10.59
CA LEU A 432 7.67 20.22 -11.65
C LEU A 432 7.32 21.19 -12.78
N ASN A 433 6.02 21.33 -13.07
CA ASN A 433 5.46 22.29 -14.02
C ASN A 433 6.12 22.33 -15.40
N TYR A 434 6.57 21.18 -15.92
CA TYR A 434 7.10 21.02 -17.28
C TYR A 434 6.10 21.53 -18.34
N ALA A 435 6.53 22.29 -19.35
CA ALA A 435 5.71 22.70 -20.50
C ALA A 435 5.02 21.52 -21.18
N GLY A 436 5.68 20.36 -21.29
CA GLY A 436 5.10 19.11 -21.78
C GLY A 436 4.11 18.44 -20.81
N GLY A 437 3.84 19.04 -19.64
CA GLY A 437 3.01 18.46 -18.57
C GLY A 437 1.53 18.26 -18.90
N ALA A 438 1.09 18.51 -20.14
CA ALA A 438 -0.22 18.11 -20.64
C ALA A 438 -0.39 16.58 -20.61
N ASP A 439 0.68 15.81 -20.85
CA ASP A 439 0.66 14.34 -20.80
C ASP A 439 0.18 13.80 -19.44
N PHE A 440 0.62 14.43 -18.34
CA PHE A 440 0.21 14.04 -16.99
C PHE A 440 -1.28 14.31 -16.77
N MET A 441 -1.80 15.44 -17.28
CA MET A 441 -3.22 15.77 -17.18
C MET A 441 -4.09 14.90 -18.08
N ASP A 442 -3.57 14.52 -19.26
CA ASP A 442 -4.22 13.55 -20.15
C ASP A 442 -4.29 12.18 -19.48
N TRP A 443 -3.22 11.71 -18.85
CA TRP A 443 -3.28 10.48 -18.06
C TRP A 443 -4.24 10.59 -16.87
N LEU A 444 -4.24 11.73 -16.15
CA LEU A 444 -5.11 11.96 -14.99
C LEU A 444 -6.60 11.90 -15.37
N TYR A 445 -7.01 12.54 -16.48
CA TYR A 445 -8.42 12.59 -16.87
C TYR A 445 -8.87 11.44 -17.77
N TYR A 446 -8.00 11.01 -18.68
CA TYR A 446 -8.35 10.11 -19.81
C TYR A 446 -7.56 8.80 -19.82
N GLY A 447 -6.44 8.73 -19.10
CA GLY A 447 -5.66 7.51 -18.89
C GLY A 447 -6.02 6.83 -17.58
N GLY A 448 -5.02 6.24 -16.92
CA GLY A 448 -5.21 5.45 -15.70
C GLY A 448 -5.78 6.23 -14.51
N GLY A 449 -5.66 7.56 -14.49
CA GLY A 449 -6.19 8.38 -13.39
C GLY A 449 -7.73 8.51 -13.40
N MET A 450 -8.36 8.38 -14.57
CA MET A 450 -9.82 8.35 -14.76
C MET A 450 -10.61 9.51 -14.12
N MET A 451 -9.98 10.65 -13.81
CA MET A 451 -10.58 11.77 -13.07
C MET A 451 -11.83 12.34 -13.74
N ARG A 452 -11.98 12.21 -15.07
CA ARG A 452 -13.19 12.61 -15.80
C ARG A 452 -14.45 11.91 -15.29
N VAL A 453 -14.34 10.65 -14.88
CA VAL A 453 -15.46 9.81 -14.45
C VAL A 453 -15.33 9.31 -13.02
N PHE A 454 -14.20 9.59 -12.36
CA PHE A 454 -13.84 9.07 -11.05
C PHE A 454 -14.97 9.26 -10.03
N ILE A 455 -15.33 10.50 -9.71
CA ILE A 455 -16.38 10.81 -8.71
C ILE A 455 -17.71 10.09 -9.02
N SER A 456 -18.06 9.92 -10.29
CA SER A 456 -19.34 9.28 -10.67
C SER A 456 -19.30 7.75 -10.61
N ASN A 457 -18.13 7.14 -10.67
CA ASN A 457 -17.97 5.68 -10.79
C ASN A 457 -17.32 5.04 -9.56
N THR A 458 -16.62 5.82 -8.72
CA THR A 458 -15.92 5.33 -7.52
C THR A 458 -16.62 5.71 -6.21
N TYR A 459 -17.65 6.55 -6.27
CA TYR A 459 -18.47 6.89 -5.11
C TYR A 459 -19.92 6.47 -5.35
N PHE A 460 -20.55 5.97 -4.29
CA PHE A 460 -21.98 5.73 -4.24
C PHE A 460 -22.75 7.04 -4.32
N ARG A 461 -24.05 6.97 -4.62
CA ARG A 461 -24.90 8.16 -4.75
C ARG A 461 -24.93 9.00 -3.48
N ASP A 462 -24.78 8.36 -2.32
CA ASP A 462 -24.76 8.99 -1.00
C ASP A 462 -23.39 9.58 -0.65
N GLY A 463 -22.40 9.52 -1.56
CA GLY A 463 -21.06 10.07 -1.36
C GLY A 463 -20.06 9.11 -0.73
N ALA A 464 -20.47 7.90 -0.34
CA ALA A 464 -19.58 6.88 0.19
C ALA A 464 -18.54 6.42 -0.85
N PRO A 465 -17.25 6.30 -0.51
CA PRO A 465 -16.29 5.60 -1.36
C PRO A 465 -16.62 4.10 -1.48
N TYR A 466 -15.99 3.40 -2.43
CA TYR A 466 -16.23 1.96 -2.66
C TYR A 466 -15.53 1.02 -1.66
N GLU A 467 -14.90 1.54 -0.60
CA GLU A 467 -14.15 0.79 0.40
C GLU A 467 -14.85 0.78 1.77
N SER A 468 -14.29 0.03 2.73
CA SER A 468 -14.79 -0.02 4.11
C SER A 468 -14.63 1.31 4.85
N MET A 469 -15.47 1.51 5.87
CA MET A 469 -15.46 2.71 6.70
C MET A 469 -14.18 2.81 7.54
N GLY A 470 -13.84 4.02 8.01
CA GLY A 470 -12.63 4.26 8.77
C GLY A 470 -11.44 4.61 7.88
N GLY A 471 -10.32 3.91 8.04
CA GLY A 471 -9.03 4.29 7.44
C GLY A 471 -9.01 4.28 5.91
N TYR A 472 -9.74 3.35 5.29
CA TYR A 472 -9.80 3.23 3.83
C TYR A 472 -10.62 4.35 3.20
N ASN A 473 -11.86 4.55 3.64
CA ASN A 473 -12.66 5.70 3.23
C ASN A 473 -11.96 7.05 3.52
N ALA A 474 -11.24 7.19 4.64
CA ALA A 474 -10.46 8.39 4.93
C ALA A 474 -9.42 8.72 3.85
N THR A 475 -8.78 7.69 3.29
CA THR A 475 -7.81 7.90 2.21
C THR A 475 -8.47 8.46 0.96
N HIS A 476 -9.68 8.01 0.62
CA HIS A 476 -10.44 8.52 -0.53
C HIS A 476 -10.76 10.00 -0.36
N VAL A 477 -11.36 10.37 0.78
CA VAL A 477 -11.81 11.73 1.08
C VAL A 477 -10.63 12.70 1.21
N ALA A 478 -9.65 12.38 2.05
CA ALA A 478 -8.54 13.28 2.37
C ALA A 478 -7.61 13.53 1.17
N SER A 479 -7.51 12.57 0.24
CA SER A 479 -6.64 12.72 -0.94
C SER A 479 -7.34 13.43 -2.10
N LEU A 480 -8.68 13.44 -2.15
CA LEU A 480 -9.42 13.97 -3.30
C LEU A 480 -9.38 15.50 -3.38
N GLY A 481 -9.54 16.20 -2.25
CA GLY A 481 -9.46 17.66 -2.20
C GLY A 481 -8.14 18.20 -2.78
N PRO A 482 -6.98 17.72 -2.30
CA PRO A 482 -5.68 18.12 -2.84
C PRO A 482 -5.47 17.80 -4.33
N VAL A 483 -6.11 16.75 -4.88
CA VAL A 483 -6.09 16.49 -6.34
C VAL A 483 -6.77 17.63 -7.08
N VAL A 484 -7.97 18.01 -6.66
CA VAL A 484 -8.75 19.08 -7.28
C VAL A 484 -8.00 20.41 -7.16
N GLU A 485 -7.44 20.72 -5.99
CA GLU A 485 -6.65 21.95 -5.80
C GLU A 485 -5.43 22.04 -6.72
N SER A 486 -4.65 20.95 -6.86
CA SER A 486 -3.51 20.92 -7.78
C SER A 486 -3.95 21.12 -9.24
N ILE A 487 -5.08 20.53 -9.66
CA ILE A 487 -5.63 20.71 -11.02
C ILE A 487 -6.04 22.17 -11.26
N GLU A 488 -6.75 22.78 -10.30
CA GLU A 488 -7.21 24.16 -10.40
C GLU A 488 -6.02 25.14 -10.39
N ARG A 489 -4.98 24.88 -9.59
CA ARG A 489 -3.75 25.70 -9.59
C ARG A 489 -2.94 25.54 -10.87
N LEU A 490 -2.81 24.32 -11.40
CA LEU A 490 -2.21 24.08 -12.73
C LEU A 490 -2.94 24.90 -13.80
N ARG A 491 -4.28 24.93 -13.78
CA ARG A 491 -5.09 25.74 -14.69
C ARG A 491 -4.83 27.24 -14.53
N GLN A 492 -4.69 27.74 -13.31
CA GLN A 492 -4.34 29.15 -13.08
C GLN A 492 -2.93 29.48 -13.60
N LEU A 493 -1.97 28.57 -13.43
CA LEU A 493 -0.60 28.74 -13.91
C LEU A 493 -0.52 28.74 -15.44
N ARG A 494 -1.30 27.87 -16.11
CA ARG A 494 -1.28 27.68 -17.57
C ARG A 494 -2.68 27.41 -18.14
N PRO A 495 -3.53 28.44 -18.27
CA PRO A 495 -4.92 28.26 -18.70
C PRO A 495 -5.05 27.67 -20.11
N ASP A 496 -4.12 27.99 -21.01
CA ASP A 496 -4.11 27.49 -22.39
C ASP A 496 -3.73 26.01 -22.49
N VAL A 497 -2.92 25.51 -21.55
CA VAL A 497 -2.49 24.10 -21.50
C VAL A 497 -3.57 23.24 -20.83
N TYR A 498 -4.29 23.81 -19.85
CA TYR A 498 -5.26 23.09 -19.03
C TYR A 498 -6.69 23.65 -19.11
N PRO A 499 -7.24 23.83 -20.32
CA PRO A 499 -8.54 24.47 -20.47
C PRO A 499 -9.65 23.61 -19.84
N GLU A 500 -10.62 24.27 -19.20
CA GLU A 500 -11.76 23.59 -18.57
C GLU A 500 -12.59 22.77 -19.58
N SER A 501 -12.60 23.17 -20.85
CA SER A 501 -13.26 22.42 -21.93
C SER A 501 -12.66 21.02 -22.16
N LYS A 502 -11.36 20.85 -21.87
CA LYS A 502 -10.67 19.55 -21.94
C LYS A 502 -10.58 18.88 -20.58
N TYR A 503 -10.42 19.62 -19.48
CA TYR A 503 -10.32 19.07 -18.13
C TYR A 503 -11.39 19.70 -17.23
N PRO A 504 -12.64 19.19 -17.29
CA PRO A 504 -13.77 19.77 -16.56
C PRO A 504 -13.51 19.87 -15.06
N SER A 505 -13.96 20.96 -14.44
CA SER A 505 -13.81 21.15 -13.00
C SER A 505 -14.71 20.18 -12.23
N LEU A 506 -14.10 19.43 -11.31
CA LEU A 506 -14.78 18.42 -10.51
C LEU A 506 -15.61 19.03 -9.38
N SER A 507 -15.23 20.21 -8.90
CA SER A 507 -15.92 20.91 -7.81
C SER A 507 -17.33 21.37 -8.18
N LYS A 508 -17.64 21.48 -9.48
CA LYS A 508 -18.98 21.79 -9.99
C LYS A 508 -19.93 20.58 -9.99
N CYS A 509 -19.42 19.37 -9.71
CA CYS A 509 -20.23 18.17 -9.67
C CYS A 509 -20.97 18.06 -8.33
N ARG A 510 -22.30 17.90 -8.35
CA ARG A 510 -23.07 17.64 -7.11
C ARG A 510 -22.57 16.42 -6.34
N ARG A 511 -22.13 15.36 -7.03
CA ARG A 511 -21.59 14.17 -6.36
C ARG A 511 -20.29 14.45 -5.62
N TYR A 512 -19.52 15.48 -6.03
CA TYR A 512 -18.33 15.90 -5.31
C TYR A 512 -18.67 16.43 -3.92
N HIS A 513 -19.72 17.25 -3.81
CA HIS A 513 -20.25 17.74 -2.53
C HIS A 513 -20.70 16.56 -1.64
N ASN A 514 -21.42 15.59 -2.20
CA ASN A 514 -21.87 14.41 -1.46
C ASN A 514 -20.72 13.63 -0.81
N VAL A 515 -19.52 13.58 -1.42
CA VAL A 515 -18.34 12.91 -0.83
C VAL A 515 -18.00 13.49 0.55
N PHE A 516 -18.16 14.81 0.71
CA PHE A 516 -17.87 15.49 1.96
C PHE A 516 -19.04 15.44 2.95
N ASP A 517 -20.28 15.37 2.45
CA ASP A 517 -21.45 15.19 3.29
C ASP A 517 -21.48 13.83 3.98
N PHE A 518 -21.10 12.79 3.25
CA PHE A 518 -21.23 11.39 3.66
C PHE A 518 -20.73 11.16 5.08
N TRP A 519 -19.49 11.54 5.39
CA TRP A 519 -18.82 11.28 6.67
C TRP A 519 -19.21 12.19 7.83
N MET A 520 -20.10 13.14 7.60
CA MET A 520 -20.83 13.79 8.69
C MET A 520 -22.15 13.05 8.96
N ASP A 521 -22.85 12.60 7.92
CA ASP A 521 -24.24 12.09 7.99
C ASP A 521 -24.41 10.77 8.72
N HIS A 522 -23.34 10.00 8.90
CA HIS A 522 -23.39 8.67 9.55
C HIS A 522 -22.67 8.58 10.89
N LEU A 523 -22.36 9.73 11.49
CA LEU A 523 -22.02 9.76 12.89
C LEU A 523 -23.13 9.16 13.73
N THR A 524 -22.74 8.40 14.73
CA THR A 524 -23.62 7.79 15.71
C THR A 524 -23.27 8.38 17.06
N ILE A 525 -24.29 8.75 17.83
CA ILE A 525 -24.17 9.23 19.21
C ILE A 525 -23.20 10.40 19.42
N ASP A 526 -22.91 11.16 18.36
CA ASP A 526 -21.91 12.24 18.27
C ASP A 526 -20.48 11.84 18.67
N ARG A 527 -20.18 10.53 18.72
CA ARG A 527 -18.92 10.02 19.30
C ARG A 527 -18.32 8.85 18.50
N SER A 528 -19.09 8.25 17.59
CA SER A 528 -18.68 7.06 16.84
C SER A 528 -19.34 7.03 15.47
N PHE A 529 -19.20 5.92 14.77
CA PHE A 529 -19.84 5.60 13.49
C PHE A 529 -19.92 4.07 13.35
N PRO A 530 -20.71 3.51 12.41
CA PRO A 530 -20.75 2.07 12.16
C PRO A 530 -19.38 1.55 11.68
N GLY A 531 -18.77 0.64 12.45
CA GLY A 531 -17.61 -0.11 11.99
C GLY A 531 -18.07 -1.23 11.07
N VAL A 532 -17.66 -1.19 9.81
CA VAL A 532 -17.98 -2.21 8.78
C VAL A 532 -16.76 -2.47 7.93
N GLY A 533 -16.61 -3.71 7.46
CA GLY A 533 -15.44 -4.14 6.69
C GLY A 533 -14.15 -4.12 7.49
N ASP A 534 -13.05 -3.86 6.80
CA ASP A 534 -11.72 -3.75 7.40
C ASP A 534 -11.60 -2.49 8.29
N ALA A 535 -12.27 -2.52 9.44
CA ALA A 535 -12.40 -1.43 10.39
C ALA A 535 -12.46 -1.96 11.83
N GLY A 536 -12.12 -1.10 12.79
CA GLY A 536 -12.28 -1.40 14.22
C GLY A 536 -11.38 -2.51 14.77
N SER A 537 -11.73 -2.93 15.98
CA SER A 537 -11.12 -4.02 16.74
C SER A 537 -12.21 -4.82 17.44
N HIS A 538 -11.83 -5.85 18.21
CA HIS A 538 -12.80 -6.50 19.09
C HIS A 538 -13.49 -5.47 19.99
N PRO A 539 -14.79 -5.62 20.27
CA PRO A 539 -15.53 -4.70 21.10
C PRO A 539 -14.91 -4.63 22.51
N SER A 540 -14.74 -3.41 23.01
CA SER A 540 -14.39 -3.10 24.39
C SER A 540 -15.08 -1.80 24.75
N TYR A 541 -16.00 -1.82 25.70
CA TYR A 541 -16.75 -0.63 26.05
C TYR A 541 -15.84 0.43 26.70
N GLU A 542 -15.87 1.63 26.13
CA GLU A 542 -15.32 2.85 26.72
C GLU A 542 -16.18 4.05 26.34
N LYS A 543 -16.11 5.12 27.14
CA LYS A 543 -16.72 6.41 26.80
C LYS A 543 -15.84 7.12 25.77
N LEU A 544 -16.38 7.32 24.58
CA LEU A 544 -15.67 7.94 23.47
C LEU A 544 -15.80 9.47 23.51
N PRO A 545 -14.80 10.25 23.06
CA PRO A 545 -14.91 11.70 22.94
C PRO A 545 -15.93 12.09 21.86
N LYS A 546 -16.45 13.32 21.94
CA LYS A 546 -17.31 13.88 20.89
C LYS A 546 -16.52 14.11 19.60
N ILE A 547 -17.15 13.86 18.46
CA ILE A 547 -16.62 14.09 17.12
C ILE A 547 -17.68 14.77 16.24
N THR A 548 -17.24 15.57 15.29
CA THR A 548 -18.11 16.22 14.28
C THR A 548 -17.99 15.59 12.89
N TRP A 549 -17.10 14.60 12.76
CA TRP A 549 -16.81 13.86 11.54
C TRP A 549 -15.99 12.61 11.84
N HIS A 550 -15.91 11.71 10.87
CA HIS A 550 -15.00 10.56 10.89
C HIS A 550 -14.50 10.29 9.46
N SER A 551 -13.66 9.26 9.25
CA SER A 551 -13.19 8.84 7.92
C SER A 551 -12.78 10.00 6.98
N ALA A 552 -12.15 11.04 7.52
CA ALA A 552 -11.70 12.26 6.85
C ALA A 552 -10.60 12.92 7.71
N ASP A 553 -10.14 14.11 7.33
CA ASP A 553 -9.32 14.97 8.18
C ASP A 553 -9.81 16.42 8.15
N ILE A 554 -9.26 17.26 9.01
CA ILE A 554 -9.68 18.67 9.11
C ILE A 554 -9.37 19.48 7.84
N ALA A 555 -8.33 19.09 7.09
CA ALA A 555 -8.00 19.72 5.82
C ALA A 555 -9.06 19.42 4.75
N ALA A 556 -9.63 18.21 4.74
CA ALA A 556 -10.74 17.86 3.87
C ALA A 556 -12.02 18.65 4.20
N LEU A 557 -12.31 18.86 5.49
CA LEU A 557 -13.39 19.75 5.94
C LEU A 557 -13.19 21.18 5.47
N GLU A 558 -11.99 21.72 5.67
CA GLU A 558 -11.63 23.08 5.26
C GLU A 558 -11.75 23.25 3.75
N HIS A 559 -11.27 22.25 2.99
CA HIS A 559 -11.43 22.18 1.55
C HIS A 559 -12.90 22.21 1.12
N ALA A 560 -13.75 21.39 1.75
CA ALA A 560 -15.18 21.37 1.44
C ALA A 560 -15.83 22.73 1.70
N TYR A 561 -15.57 23.34 2.87
CA TYR A 561 -16.11 24.65 3.18
C TYR A 561 -15.59 25.75 2.24
N ARG A 562 -14.30 25.69 1.85
CA ARG A 562 -13.68 26.61 0.90
C ARG A 562 -14.41 26.65 -0.44
N PHE A 563 -14.78 25.49 -1.00
CA PHE A 563 -15.44 25.41 -2.31
C PHE A 563 -16.95 25.61 -2.25
N PHE A 564 -17.62 25.09 -1.21
CA PHE A 564 -19.09 25.05 -1.18
C PHE A 564 -19.71 26.17 -0.35
N ARG A 565 -18.99 26.75 0.61
CA ARG A 565 -19.52 27.71 1.58
C ARG A 565 -20.77 27.21 2.31
N ASP A 566 -20.87 25.90 2.48
CA ASP A 566 -22.00 25.23 3.12
C ASP A 566 -21.94 25.39 4.66
N PRO A 567 -23.00 25.89 5.30
CA PRO A 567 -23.11 25.99 6.76
C PRO A 567 -22.79 24.69 7.51
N LYS A 568 -23.08 23.52 6.92
CA LYS A 568 -22.80 22.22 7.55
C LYS A 568 -21.30 21.97 7.72
N PHE A 569 -20.48 22.26 6.69
CA PHE A 569 -19.03 22.10 6.80
C PHE A 569 -18.42 23.14 7.75
N ALA A 570 -18.95 24.36 7.74
CA ALA A 570 -18.59 25.39 8.73
C ALA A 570 -18.88 24.90 10.16
N TRP A 571 -20.07 24.31 10.37
CA TRP A 571 -20.47 23.71 11.64
C TRP A 571 -19.49 22.61 12.06
N GLY A 572 -19.08 21.74 11.14
CA GLY A 572 -18.10 20.69 11.40
C GLY A 572 -16.73 21.22 11.84
N LEU A 573 -16.28 22.35 11.27
CA LEU A 573 -15.01 23.00 11.57
C LEU A 573 -14.96 23.69 12.95
N VAL A 574 -16.06 24.33 13.37
CA VAL A 574 -16.06 25.19 14.57
C VAL A 574 -16.65 24.53 15.82
N ASN A 575 -17.48 23.49 15.66
CA ASN A 575 -18.08 22.82 16.82
C ASN A 575 -17.08 21.86 17.46
N GLN A 576 -16.99 21.96 18.78
CA GLN A 576 -15.92 21.40 19.60
C GLN A 576 -15.93 19.87 19.59
N SER A 577 -14.98 19.32 18.84
CA SER A 577 -14.40 17.98 18.98
C SER A 577 -12.94 18.18 19.40
N PRO A 578 -12.28 17.21 20.08
CA PRO A 578 -10.82 17.25 20.22
C PRO A 578 -10.08 17.46 18.89
N SER A 579 -10.68 17.07 17.76
CA SER A 579 -10.11 17.26 16.42
C SER A 579 -10.21 18.69 15.87
N THR A 580 -11.06 19.56 16.42
CA THR A 580 -11.34 20.91 15.90
C THR A 580 -11.09 22.03 16.91
N ALA A 581 -10.79 21.69 18.16
CA ALA A 581 -10.65 22.64 19.27
C ALA A 581 -9.64 23.78 18.99
N ASP A 582 -8.54 23.48 18.30
CA ASP A 582 -7.47 24.44 17.98
C ASP A 582 -7.40 24.82 16.50
N TRP A 583 -8.45 24.54 15.73
CA TRP A 583 -8.43 24.82 14.29
C TRP A 583 -8.37 26.31 13.98
N LYS A 584 -7.53 26.63 12.99
CA LYS A 584 -7.40 27.94 12.36
C LYS A 584 -7.42 27.74 10.85
N PRO A 585 -8.09 28.63 10.09
CA PRO A 585 -8.04 28.60 8.65
C PRO A 585 -6.58 28.60 8.14
N SER A 586 -6.29 27.80 7.12
CA SER A 586 -4.99 27.88 6.43
C SER A 586 -4.73 29.29 5.89
N ASP A 587 -3.45 29.70 5.80
CA ASP A 587 -3.05 31.05 5.38
C ASP A 587 -3.56 31.47 4.00
N ASP A 588 -3.85 30.50 3.12
CA ASP A 588 -4.38 30.71 1.77
C ASP A 588 -5.92 30.71 1.69
N CYS A 589 -6.61 30.56 2.81
CA CYS A 589 -8.07 30.59 2.86
C CYS A 589 -8.63 31.99 2.58
N GLN A 590 -9.71 32.04 1.80
CA GLN A 590 -10.44 33.27 1.49
C GLN A 590 -11.47 33.66 2.56
N PHE A 591 -11.36 33.08 3.76
CA PHE A 591 -12.32 33.28 4.86
C PHE A 591 -11.62 33.23 6.22
N THR A 592 -12.21 33.89 7.21
CA THR A 592 -11.71 33.88 8.59
C THR A 592 -12.43 32.84 9.45
N ARG A 593 -11.93 32.64 10.68
CA ARG A 593 -12.62 31.79 11.66
C ARG A 593 -13.99 32.36 12.01
N GLU A 594 -14.11 33.68 12.12
CA GLU A 594 -15.38 34.37 12.37
C GLU A 594 -16.38 34.18 11.24
N ASP A 595 -15.92 34.12 9.98
CA ASP A 595 -16.79 33.77 8.84
C ASP A 595 -17.36 32.36 8.98
N ALA A 596 -16.50 31.40 9.36
CA ALA A 596 -16.92 30.02 9.60
C ALA A 596 -17.88 29.91 10.78
N GLU A 597 -17.63 30.61 11.89
CA GLU A 597 -18.52 30.63 13.06
C GLU A 597 -19.90 31.23 12.72
N ARG A 598 -19.92 32.32 11.94
CA ARG A 598 -21.17 32.93 11.48
C ARG A 598 -21.97 32.01 10.56
N ASP A 599 -21.31 31.29 9.66
CA ASP A 599 -21.97 30.35 8.76
C ASP A 599 -22.43 29.10 9.52
N ALA A 600 -21.61 28.57 10.44
CA ALA A 600 -21.94 27.45 11.31
C ALA A 600 -23.20 27.69 12.15
N ALA A 601 -23.40 28.91 12.66
CA ALA A 601 -24.58 29.28 13.44
C ALA A 601 -25.91 29.17 12.66
N LYS A 602 -25.86 29.05 11.33
CA LYS A 602 -27.03 28.82 10.46
C LYS A 602 -27.41 27.34 10.36
N TRP A 603 -26.59 26.43 10.89
CA TRP A 603 -26.81 24.99 10.85
C TRP A 603 -27.26 24.47 12.23
N PRO A 604 -28.35 23.70 12.33
CA PRO A 604 -28.90 23.29 13.62
C PRO A 604 -28.04 22.21 14.28
N ASN A 605 -27.93 22.19 15.61
CA ASN A 605 -27.08 21.23 16.34
C ASN A 605 -27.65 19.79 16.39
N ASP A 606 -28.94 19.63 16.15
CA ASP A 606 -29.68 18.35 16.13
C ASP A 606 -29.86 17.81 14.71
N TRP A 607 -29.15 18.35 13.73
CA TRP A 607 -29.31 18.01 12.31
C TRP A 607 -29.14 16.52 11.99
N ASN A 608 -28.34 15.80 12.79
CA ASN A 608 -28.04 14.38 12.62
C ASN A 608 -28.73 13.47 13.66
N ASP A 609 -29.72 13.99 14.40
CA ASP A 609 -30.39 13.22 15.47
C ASP A 609 -31.42 12.22 14.92
N ARG A 610 -31.88 12.42 13.68
CA ARG A 610 -32.83 11.51 13.01
C ARG A 610 -32.13 10.29 12.41
N SER A 611 -32.91 9.23 12.24
CA SER A 611 -32.42 8.02 11.55
C SER A 611 -32.05 8.32 10.10
N ALA A 612 -31.01 7.67 9.59
CA ALA A 612 -30.51 7.84 8.23
C ALA A 612 -30.43 6.52 7.46
N LEU A 613 -30.75 6.56 6.17
CA LEU A 613 -30.61 5.45 5.23
C LEU A 613 -29.62 5.83 4.13
N LEU A 614 -28.48 5.15 4.09
CA LEU A 614 -27.45 5.28 3.07
C LEU A 614 -27.61 4.15 2.06
N ASP A 615 -28.60 4.26 1.16
CA ASP A 615 -29.04 3.14 0.34
C ASP A 615 -28.02 2.70 -0.73
N GLY A 616 -27.23 3.64 -1.25
CA GLY A 616 -26.13 3.33 -2.15
C GLY A 616 -25.04 2.50 -1.48
N TYR A 617 -24.64 2.85 -0.26
CA TYR A 617 -23.66 2.05 0.52
C TYR A 617 -24.31 0.80 1.14
N GLY A 618 -25.62 0.86 1.37
CA GLY A 618 -26.49 -0.12 2.00
C GLY A 618 -26.31 -0.19 3.52
N LEU A 619 -26.48 0.95 4.18
CA LEU A 619 -26.41 1.06 5.64
C LEU A 619 -27.65 1.78 6.17
N ALA A 620 -28.36 1.14 7.11
CA ALA A 620 -29.49 1.74 7.83
C ALA A 620 -29.05 2.08 9.25
N ILE A 621 -29.29 3.31 9.71
CA ILE A 621 -28.93 3.81 11.04
C ILE A 621 -30.20 4.33 11.72
N LEU A 622 -30.61 3.67 12.78
CA LEU A 622 -31.71 4.09 13.64
C LEU A 622 -31.15 4.95 14.77
N ARG A 623 -31.71 6.14 15.02
CA ARG A 623 -31.21 7.06 16.05
C ARG A 623 -32.33 7.56 16.96
N SER A 624 -32.01 7.70 18.24
CA SER A 624 -32.89 8.37 19.20
C SER A 624 -32.10 8.93 20.39
N GLY A 625 -32.79 9.59 21.31
CA GLY A 625 -32.18 10.23 22.46
C GLY A 625 -31.57 11.60 22.17
N GLN A 626 -31.02 12.21 23.22
CA GLN A 626 -30.48 13.57 23.21
C GLN A 626 -29.20 13.66 24.04
N GLY A 627 -28.28 14.55 23.65
CA GLY A 627 -27.01 14.77 24.34
C GLY A 627 -26.22 13.49 24.60
N ASP A 628 -25.80 13.27 25.85
CA ASP A 628 -25.03 12.09 26.25
C ASP A 628 -25.86 10.80 26.31
N HIS A 629 -27.18 10.90 26.18
CA HIS A 629 -28.09 9.75 26.09
C HIS A 629 -28.42 9.40 24.64
N LYS A 630 -27.78 10.01 23.63
CA LYS A 630 -27.95 9.55 22.24
C LYS A 630 -27.62 8.07 22.11
N ARG A 631 -28.40 7.38 21.26
CA ARG A 631 -28.25 5.95 20.97
C ARG A 631 -28.47 5.69 19.49
N ALA A 632 -27.80 4.67 18.97
CA ALA A 632 -27.90 4.30 17.56
C ALA A 632 -27.85 2.79 17.39
N PHE A 633 -28.80 2.24 16.63
CA PHE A 633 -28.82 0.83 16.24
C PHE A 633 -28.80 0.74 14.72
N TRP A 634 -27.82 0.05 14.15
CA TRP A 634 -27.58 0.09 12.71
C TRP A 634 -27.46 -1.31 12.10
N MET A 635 -27.72 -1.39 10.79
CA MET A 635 -27.64 -2.62 10.00
C MET A 635 -26.93 -2.36 8.67
N MET A 636 -25.88 -3.14 8.40
CA MET A 636 -25.20 -3.19 7.12
C MET A 636 -25.88 -4.23 6.23
N TYR A 637 -26.49 -3.82 5.12
CA TYR A 637 -27.14 -4.71 4.15
C TYR A 637 -26.53 -4.61 2.75
N GLY A 638 -25.82 -3.53 2.46
CA GLY A 638 -25.17 -3.33 1.17
C GLY A 638 -23.91 -4.14 1.00
N ARG A 639 -23.23 -3.87 -0.11
CA ARG A 639 -21.93 -4.46 -0.42
C ARG A 639 -21.08 -3.47 -1.20
N TYR A 640 -20.05 -2.97 -0.54
CA TYR A 640 -18.99 -2.19 -1.18
C TYR A 640 -17.98 -3.16 -1.85
N ARG A 641 -16.93 -2.64 -2.50
CA ARG A 641 -16.13 -3.43 -3.48
C ARG A 641 -14.76 -3.87 -2.97
N ALA A 642 -14.09 -3.07 -2.17
CA ALA A 642 -12.76 -3.37 -1.66
C ALA A 642 -12.72 -3.25 -0.14
N HIS A 643 -11.78 -3.97 0.49
CA HIS A 643 -11.69 -4.07 1.95
C HIS A 643 -12.97 -4.57 2.62
N THR A 644 -13.66 -5.46 1.91
CA THR A 644 -14.94 -6.06 2.29
C THR A 644 -14.76 -7.28 3.16
N GLN A 645 -15.71 -7.46 4.08
CA GLN A 645 -15.88 -8.67 4.88
C GLN A 645 -17.18 -9.36 4.47
N ASP A 646 -17.44 -10.56 5.00
CA ASP A 646 -18.72 -11.23 4.79
C ASP A 646 -19.75 -10.71 5.79
N ASP A 647 -20.13 -9.44 5.64
CA ASP A 647 -20.87 -8.61 6.61
C ASP A 647 -22.32 -8.30 6.19
N ILE A 648 -22.86 -8.96 5.16
CA ILE A 648 -24.24 -8.72 4.74
C ILE A 648 -25.21 -9.11 5.86
N MET A 649 -26.09 -8.16 6.18
CA MET A 649 -27.02 -8.18 7.32
C MET A 649 -26.35 -8.06 8.69
N ASP A 650 -25.11 -7.59 8.83
CA ASP A 650 -24.50 -7.33 10.14
C ASP A 650 -25.20 -6.19 10.90
N ILE A 651 -25.09 -6.18 12.23
CA ILE A 651 -25.65 -5.15 13.10
C ILE A 651 -24.63 -4.65 14.13
N GLY A 652 -24.86 -3.43 14.61
CA GLY A 652 -24.18 -2.91 15.79
C GLY A 652 -25.01 -1.87 16.54
N LEU A 653 -24.63 -1.65 17.79
CA LEU A 653 -25.35 -0.85 18.77
C LEU A 653 -24.39 0.09 19.49
N GLN A 654 -24.75 1.36 19.54
CA GLN A 654 -24.06 2.40 20.28
C GLN A 654 -25.03 3.11 21.23
N GLY A 655 -24.54 3.44 22.41
CA GLY A 655 -25.32 4.04 23.48
C GLY A 655 -24.44 4.26 24.70
N TYR A 656 -24.93 5.01 25.68
CA TYR A 656 -24.16 5.35 26.88
C TYR A 656 -22.76 5.91 26.55
N GLN A 657 -22.68 6.77 25.52
CA GLN A 657 -21.43 7.40 25.05
C GLN A 657 -20.37 6.45 24.46
N GLY A 658 -20.69 5.18 24.19
CA GLY A 658 -19.74 4.19 23.69
C GLY A 658 -20.34 3.19 22.69
N ILE A 659 -19.51 2.22 22.29
CA ILE A 659 -19.91 1.10 21.43
C ILE A 659 -20.29 -0.08 22.32
N LEU A 660 -21.52 -0.58 22.17
CA LEU A 660 -22.06 -1.70 22.95
C LEU A 660 -21.94 -3.01 22.15
N LEU A 661 -22.29 -3.00 20.87
CA LEU A 661 -22.27 -4.14 19.96
C LEU A 661 -21.58 -3.77 18.65
N SER A 662 -20.60 -4.57 18.21
CA SER A 662 -19.93 -4.45 16.92
C SER A 662 -19.37 -5.80 16.46
N HIS A 663 -18.94 -5.89 15.21
CA HIS A 663 -18.11 -7.00 14.72
C HIS A 663 -16.71 -6.99 15.39
N MET A 664 -15.94 -8.08 15.21
CA MET A 664 -14.61 -8.24 15.83
C MET A 664 -13.49 -7.45 15.14
N GLY A 665 -13.80 -6.69 14.09
CA GLY A 665 -12.83 -5.85 13.37
C GLY A 665 -11.67 -6.61 12.75
N TYR A 666 -10.51 -5.96 12.69
CA TYR A 666 -9.28 -6.60 12.24
C TYR A 666 -8.87 -7.74 13.19
N PRO A 667 -8.66 -8.97 12.67
CA PRO A 667 -8.25 -10.08 13.50
C PRO A 667 -6.83 -9.90 14.03
N ARG A 668 -6.45 -10.78 14.95
CA ARG A 668 -5.12 -10.82 15.57
C ARG A 668 -3.98 -11.17 14.59
N ASN A 669 -4.25 -11.62 13.37
CA ASN A 669 -3.23 -11.91 12.36
C ASN A 669 -3.83 -11.87 10.94
N TRP A 670 -2.97 -11.79 9.92
CA TRP A 670 -3.41 -11.88 8.52
C TRP A 670 -3.86 -13.32 8.22
N GLY A 671 -5.16 -13.56 8.32
CA GLY A 671 -5.81 -14.85 8.08
C GLY A 671 -7.29 -14.67 7.79
N TYR A 672 -7.98 -15.76 7.47
CA TYR A 672 -9.38 -15.67 7.01
C TYR A 672 -10.37 -15.16 8.07
N TRP A 673 -9.97 -15.08 9.35
CA TRP A 673 -10.75 -14.38 10.38
C TRP A 673 -11.13 -12.96 9.98
N GLU A 674 -10.30 -12.28 9.18
CA GLU A 674 -10.58 -10.93 8.64
C GLU A 674 -11.86 -10.92 7.80
N LYS A 675 -12.13 -12.00 7.05
CA LYS A 675 -13.25 -12.07 6.10
C LYS A 675 -14.39 -12.93 6.60
N SER A 676 -14.24 -13.57 7.76
CA SER A 676 -15.13 -14.63 8.17
C SER A 676 -16.46 -14.07 8.65
N TRP A 677 -17.57 -14.55 8.10
CA TRP A 677 -18.92 -14.20 8.57
C TRP A 677 -19.12 -14.42 10.08
N THR A 678 -18.37 -15.33 10.70
CA THR A 678 -18.46 -15.59 12.14
C THR A 678 -17.84 -14.49 13.00
N SER A 679 -17.13 -13.50 12.44
CA SER A 679 -16.66 -12.32 13.19
C SER A 679 -17.73 -11.23 13.30
N HIS A 680 -18.90 -11.44 12.68
CA HIS A 680 -20.02 -10.50 12.59
C HIS A 680 -21.26 -11.00 13.36
N ASN A 681 -22.20 -10.11 13.65
CA ASN A 681 -23.45 -10.39 14.37
C ASN A 681 -24.57 -10.75 13.39
N LEU A 682 -24.40 -11.82 12.61
CA LEU A 682 -25.29 -12.17 11.50
C LEU A 682 -25.48 -13.68 11.37
N ALA A 683 -26.33 -14.09 10.41
CA ALA A 683 -26.56 -15.48 10.12
C ALA A 683 -26.27 -15.87 8.67
N ARG A 684 -25.92 -17.14 8.48
CA ARG A 684 -25.61 -17.75 7.19
C ARG A 684 -26.33 -19.07 7.03
N GLN A 685 -26.62 -19.40 5.78
CA GLN A 685 -27.20 -20.68 5.38
C GLN A 685 -26.13 -21.51 4.66
N ILE A 686 -26.14 -22.82 4.88
CA ILE A 686 -25.23 -23.77 4.23
C ILE A 686 -26.04 -24.67 3.31
N PRO A 687 -25.67 -24.87 2.03
CA PRO A 687 -24.51 -24.29 1.35
C PRO A 687 -24.60 -22.77 1.19
N PHE A 688 -23.45 -22.11 1.31
CA PHE A 688 -23.33 -20.66 1.21
C PHE A 688 -23.83 -20.15 -0.15
N GLN A 689 -24.53 -19.03 -0.12
CA GLN A 689 -25.04 -18.35 -1.29
C GLN A 689 -24.47 -16.94 -1.35
N GLN A 690 -24.09 -16.50 -2.54
CA GLN A 690 -23.82 -15.09 -2.76
C GLN A 690 -25.14 -14.34 -2.67
N MET A 691 -25.16 -13.24 -1.90
CA MET A 691 -26.36 -12.44 -1.69
C MET A 691 -26.15 -10.97 -2.03
N SER A 692 -27.25 -10.32 -2.37
CA SER A 692 -27.41 -8.86 -2.45
C SER A 692 -28.67 -8.51 -1.67
N ALA A 693 -28.73 -7.31 -1.08
CA ALA A 693 -29.88 -6.89 -0.30
C ALA A 693 -30.34 -5.47 -0.62
N GLN A 694 -31.56 -5.18 -0.20
CA GLN A 694 -32.20 -3.89 -0.31
C GLN A 694 -33.01 -3.60 0.95
N ALA A 695 -33.11 -2.32 1.33
CA ALA A 695 -34.04 -1.88 2.37
C ALA A 695 -35.50 -2.01 1.88
N HIS A 696 -36.38 -2.47 2.75
CA HIS A 696 -37.83 -2.65 2.51
C HIS A 696 -38.68 -1.75 3.40
N LEU A 697 -38.21 -1.43 4.60
CA LEU A 697 -38.87 -0.54 5.55
C LEU A 697 -37.82 0.33 6.21
N PHE A 698 -38.12 1.62 6.37
CA PHE A 698 -37.33 2.55 7.16
C PHE A 698 -38.24 3.64 7.70
N ALA A 699 -38.37 3.74 9.03
CA ALA A 699 -39.31 4.67 9.65
C ALA A 699 -38.90 5.09 11.07
N ASP A 700 -39.03 6.38 11.35
CA ASP A 700 -39.06 6.94 12.71
C ASP A 700 -40.54 7.03 13.16
N ALA A 701 -40.97 6.13 14.03
CA ALA A 701 -42.36 5.94 14.44
C ALA A 701 -42.55 6.21 15.95
N GLY A 702 -42.40 7.48 16.35
CA GLY A 702 -42.59 7.89 17.75
C GLY A 702 -41.50 7.33 18.65
N ILE A 703 -41.85 6.41 19.55
CA ILE A 703 -40.90 5.78 20.47
C ILE A 703 -40.04 4.69 19.80
N ALA A 704 -40.38 4.27 18.58
CA ALA A 704 -39.69 3.20 17.88
C ALA A 704 -39.14 3.69 16.54
N GLN A 705 -37.86 3.45 16.30
CA GLN A 705 -37.22 3.60 15.01
C GLN A 705 -37.01 2.21 14.43
N VAL A 706 -37.34 1.98 13.16
CA VAL A 706 -37.40 0.64 12.57
C VAL A 706 -36.77 0.62 11.18
N ALA A 707 -35.96 -0.40 10.90
CA ALA A 707 -35.47 -0.72 9.57
C ALA A 707 -35.67 -2.21 9.26
N GLU A 708 -36.04 -2.53 8.02
CA GLU A 708 -36.06 -3.91 7.51
C GLU A 708 -35.29 -3.96 6.19
N ALA A 709 -34.41 -4.96 6.03
CA ALA A 709 -33.77 -5.27 4.77
C ALA A 709 -34.05 -6.72 4.37
N ARG A 710 -34.07 -6.98 3.06
CA ARG A 710 -34.18 -8.32 2.48
C ARG A 710 -32.97 -8.59 1.61
N ALA A 711 -32.23 -9.66 1.93
CA ALA A 711 -31.22 -10.23 1.06
C ALA A 711 -31.83 -11.33 0.22
N GLN A 712 -31.44 -11.39 -1.04
CA GLN A 712 -31.79 -12.46 -1.97
C GLN A 712 -30.50 -13.08 -2.51
N ALA A 713 -30.49 -14.40 -2.65
CA ALA A 713 -29.41 -15.06 -3.38
C ALA A 713 -29.32 -14.54 -4.82
N LEU A 714 -28.10 -14.46 -5.32
CA LEU A 714 -27.80 -14.10 -6.70
C LEU A 714 -26.79 -15.09 -7.29
N VAL A 715 -27.01 -15.46 -8.55
CA VAL A 715 -26.06 -16.21 -9.36
C VAL A 715 -25.66 -15.30 -10.52
N ASP A 716 -24.38 -14.96 -10.58
CA ASP A 716 -23.81 -14.16 -11.66
C ASP A 716 -23.63 -15.03 -12.92
N GLN A 717 -24.34 -14.68 -13.98
CA GLN A 717 -24.24 -15.26 -15.32
C GLN A 717 -24.04 -14.14 -16.35
N VAL A 718 -23.49 -12.99 -15.94
CA VAL A 718 -23.24 -11.83 -16.81
C VAL A 718 -22.22 -12.19 -17.88
N ASP A 719 -21.15 -12.91 -17.51
CA ASP A 719 -20.12 -13.36 -18.46
C ASP A 719 -20.68 -14.35 -19.51
N ASP A 720 -21.77 -15.06 -19.17
CA ASP A 720 -22.51 -15.94 -20.09
C ASP A 720 -23.59 -15.19 -20.90
N GLY A 721 -23.70 -13.86 -20.75
CA GLY A 721 -24.71 -13.03 -21.42
C GLY A 721 -26.13 -13.18 -20.89
N LYS A 722 -26.32 -13.84 -19.74
CA LYS A 722 -27.64 -14.17 -19.15
C LYS A 722 -28.04 -13.28 -17.98
N GLY A 723 -27.15 -12.38 -17.55
CA GLY A 723 -27.40 -11.47 -16.44
C GLY A 723 -27.37 -12.17 -15.08
N TYR A 724 -28.18 -11.70 -14.13
CA TYR A 724 -28.26 -12.29 -12.79
C TYR A 724 -29.50 -13.18 -12.66
N GLN A 725 -29.32 -14.38 -12.15
CA GLN A 725 -30.43 -15.23 -11.70
C GLN A 725 -30.66 -15.02 -10.19
N LEU A 726 -31.92 -14.84 -9.79
CA LEU A 726 -32.32 -14.65 -8.39
C LEU A 726 -33.15 -15.86 -7.91
N PRO A 727 -32.54 -16.88 -7.28
CA PRO A 727 -33.27 -18.05 -6.79
C PRO A 727 -34.31 -17.63 -5.75
N PRO A 728 -35.62 -17.83 -5.97
CA PRO A 728 -36.68 -17.21 -5.17
C PRO A 728 -36.73 -17.72 -3.72
N ASP A 729 -36.38 -19.00 -3.50
CA ASP A 729 -36.55 -19.67 -2.20
C ASP A 729 -35.38 -19.45 -1.24
N SER A 730 -34.34 -18.75 -1.69
CA SER A 730 -33.12 -18.50 -0.93
C SER A 730 -32.98 -17.02 -0.59
N TRP A 731 -33.40 -16.65 0.62
CA TRP A 731 -33.45 -15.26 1.07
C TRP A 731 -33.23 -15.13 2.58
N GLN A 732 -32.81 -13.94 2.97
CA GLN A 732 -32.72 -13.52 4.36
C GLN A 732 -33.50 -12.21 4.55
N ARG A 733 -34.07 -12.02 5.73
CA ARG A 733 -34.83 -10.82 6.07
C ARG A 733 -34.59 -10.47 7.52
N ARG A 734 -34.02 -9.29 7.75
CA ARG A 734 -33.72 -8.80 9.09
C ARG A 734 -34.45 -7.48 9.33
N MET A 735 -35.25 -7.44 10.39
CA MET A 735 -35.87 -6.22 10.90
C MET A 735 -35.23 -5.88 12.23
N ILE A 736 -34.70 -4.66 12.32
CA ILE A 736 -34.19 -4.10 13.56
C ILE A 736 -35.10 -2.97 14.03
N ALA A 737 -35.28 -2.86 15.35
CA ALA A 737 -35.93 -1.72 15.97
C ALA A 737 -35.16 -1.22 17.18
N LEU A 738 -35.08 0.10 17.31
CA LEU A 738 -34.63 0.82 18.50
C LEU A 738 -35.88 1.37 19.19
N VAL A 739 -36.10 1.05 20.47
CA VAL A 739 -37.30 1.45 21.20
C VAL A 739 -36.95 2.19 22.47
N ASP A 740 -37.36 3.45 22.56
CA ASP A 740 -37.23 4.26 23.76
C ASP A 740 -38.33 3.93 24.77
N VAL A 741 -37.91 3.63 26.00
CA VAL A 741 -38.83 3.46 27.15
C VAL A 741 -38.68 4.60 28.16
N GLY A 742 -37.75 5.52 27.92
CA GLY A 742 -37.57 6.76 28.66
C GLY A 742 -36.42 7.62 28.10
N PRO A 743 -36.13 8.77 28.74
CA PRO A 743 -35.06 9.66 28.30
C PRO A 743 -33.67 9.01 28.29
N GLU A 744 -33.43 8.01 29.14
CA GLU A 744 -32.13 7.35 29.31
C GLU A 744 -32.17 5.83 29.09
N GLN A 745 -33.37 5.27 28.85
CA GLN A 745 -33.61 3.84 28.81
C GLN A 745 -34.21 3.45 27.46
N PHE A 746 -33.68 2.37 26.89
CA PHE A 746 -34.09 1.84 25.60
C PHE A 746 -33.83 0.34 25.54
N TYR A 747 -34.42 -0.33 24.55
CA TYR A 747 -34.05 -1.68 24.17
C TYR A 747 -34.05 -1.82 22.66
N CYS A 748 -33.41 -2.87 22.17
CA CYS A 748 -33.36 -3.19 20.74
C CYS A 748 -34.12 -4.49 20.47
N VAL A 749 -34.76 -4.57 19.30
CA VAL A 749 -35.42 -5.77 18.80
C VAL A 749 -34.76 -6.19 17.49
N ASP A 750 -34.47 -7.48 17.34
CA ASP A 750 -33.90 -8.08 16.15
C ASP A 750 -34.74 -9.28 15.71
N PHE A 751 -35.42 -9.16 14.58
CA PHE A 751 -36.16 -10.24 13.94
C PHE A 751 -35.43 -10.71 12.69
N TYR A 752 -34.75 -11.86 12.79
CA TYR A 752 -34.01 -12.47 11.69
C TYR A 752 -34.75 -13.69 11.15
N ARG A 753 -35.13 -13.64 9.86
CA ARG A 753 -35.75 -14.76 9.12
C ARG A 753 -34.85 -15.20 7.97
N ILE A 754 -34.71 -16.52 7.79
CA ILE A 754 -33.89 -17.13 6.74
C ILE A 754 -34.69 -18.24 6.06
N SER A 755 -34.55 -18.34 4.74
CA SER A 755 -35.14 -19.39 3.91
C SER A 755 -34.11 -19.94 2.92
N GLY A 756 -34.21 -21.24 2.63
CA GLY A 756 -33.26 -21.98 1.82
C GLY A 756 -32.09 -22.54 2.64
N GLY A 757 -31.17 -23.24 1.98
CA GLY A 757 -30.11 -23.98 2.65
C GLY A 757 -30.59 -25.25 3.36
N GLN A 758 -29.64 -26.01 3.87
CA GLN A 758 -29.80 -27.24 4.65
C GLN A 758 -29.57 -26.99 6.14
N GLU A 759 -28.69 -26.04 6.48
CA GLU A 759 -28.41 -25.62 7.85
C GLU A 759 -28.38 -24.10 7.94
N HIS A 760 -28.78 -23.56 9.10
CA HIS A 760 -28.69 -22.14 9.43
C HIS A 760 -27.81 -21.96 10.65
N TRP A 761 -26.81 -21.09 10.53
CA TRP A 761 -25.91 -20.74 11.61
C TRP A 761 -26.05 -19.26 11.94
N TRP A 762 -26.08 -18.94 13.23
CA TRP A 762 -26.18 -17.58 13.73
C TRP A 762 -24.99 -17.28 14.63
N ALA A 763 -24.22 -16.25 14.26
CA ALA A 763 -23.14 -15.71 15.08
C ALA A 763 -23.64 -14.46 15.81
N LEU A 764 -23.38 -14.42 17.12
CA LEU A 764 -23.68 -13.28 17.99
C LEU A 764 -22.49 -13.09 18.93
N HIS A 765 -21.96 -11.88 18.92
CA HIS A 765 -20.89 -11.42 19.80
C HIS A 765 -21.46 -10.36 20.74
N CYS A 766 -21.04 -10.37 21.99
CA CYS A 766 -21.41 -9.33 22.95
C CYS A 766 -20.21 -8.97 23.82
N GLN A 767 -20.36 -7.93 24.63
CA GLN A 767 -19.39 -7.62 25.68
C GLN A 767 -19.31 -8.79 26.68
N GLU A 768 -18.25 -8.82 27.49
CA GLU A 768 -18.10 -9.79 28.57
C GLU A 768 -19.31 -9.74 29.52
N GLY A 769 -19.80 -10.92 29.93
CA GLY A 769 -20.97 -11.02 30.80
C GLY A 769 -21.42 -12.46 31.02
N GLU A 770 -22.46 -12.63 31.83
CA GLU A 770 -23.11 -13.93 32.03
C GLU A 770 -24.03 -14.24 30.86
N PHE A 771 -23.88 -15.44 30.28
CA PHE A 771 -24.74 -15.93 29.21
C PHE A 771 -25.74 -16.95 29.77
N ALA A 772 -27.03 -16.71 29.53
CA ALA A 772 -28.10 -17.62 29.89
C ALA A 772 -29.04 -17.83 28.69
N THR A 773 -29.63 -19.02 28.58
CA THR A 773 -30.62 -19.35 27.56
C THR A 773 -31.92 -19.84 28.21
N GLN A 774 -33.05 -19.55 27.58
CA GLN A 774 -34.36 -20.06 27.96
C GLN A 774 -35.02 -20.71 26.74
N GLY A 775 -35.65 -21.87 26.93
CA GLY A 775 -36.35 -22.58 25.85
C GLY A 775 -35.43 -23.30 24.84
N LEU A 776 -34.10 -23.31 25.06
CA LEU A 776 -33.14 -24.05 24.24
C LEU A 776 -32.71 -25.34 24.94
N THR A 777 -32.68 -26.43 24.19
CA THR A 777 -32.04 -27.69 24.63
C THR A 777 -30.69 -27.80 23.94
N LEU A 778 -29.61 -27.49 24.65
CA LEU A 778 -28.26 -27.48 24.12
C LEU A 778 -27.54 -28.81 24.40
N THR A 779 -26.81 -29.32 23.40
CA THR A 779 -25.95 -30.50 23.57
C THR A 779 -24.50 -30.05 23.71
N LYS A 780 -23.87 -30.39 24.84
CA LYS A 780 -22.45 -30.09 25.06
C LYS A 780 -21.58 -31.00 24.19
N GLN A 781 -20.72 -30.42 23.36
CA GLN A 781 -19.66 -31.16 22.67
C GLN A 781 -18.36 -31.08 23.49
N PRO A 782 -17.84 -32.20 24.05
CA PRO A 782 -16.74 -32.15 25.01
C PRO A 782 -15.35 -32.03 24.37
N ARG A 783 -15.22 -32.30 23.06
CA ARG A 783 -13.96 -32.33 22.32
C ARG A 783 -14.18 -31.93 20.86
N GLY A 784 -13.10 -31.75 20.12
CA GLY A 784 -13.15 -31.38 18.70
C GLY A 784 -13.52 -29.91 18.50
N THR A 785 -14.20 -29.64 17.38
CA THR A 785 -14.60 -28.31 16.90
C THR A 785 -16.05 -28.35 16.41
N LEU A 786 -16.66 -27.24 16.02
CA LEU A 786 -18.02 -27.21 15.44
C LEU A 786 -18.14 -28.09 14.19
N ALA A 787 -17.03 -28.38 13.51
CA ALA A 787 -16.94 -29.35 12.42
C ALA A 787 -17.15 -30.82 12.85
N GLY A 788 -17.06 -31.12 14.14
CA GLY A 788 -17.38 -32.40 14.74
C GLY A 788 -16.47 -32.78 15.92
N PRO A 789 -16.87 -33.77 16.73
CA PRO A 789 -16.13 -34.20 17.92
C PRO A 789 -14.78 -34.85 17.61
N ASP A 790 -14.59 -35.32 16.38
CA ASP A 790 -13.37 -35.96 15.90
C ASP A 790 -12.50 -35.05 15.02
N VAL A 791 -12.89 -33.78 14.83
CA VAL A 791 -12.16 -32.81 14.00
C VAL A 791 -11.26 -31.96 14.90
N PRO A 792 -9.91 -32.10 14.80
CA PRO A 792 -8.98 -31.25 15.53
C PRO A 792 -9.05 -29.78 15.09
N TYR A 793 -8.58 -28.90 15.97
CA TYR A 793 -8.41 -27.48 15.66
C TYR A 793 -7.53 -27.29 14.42
N GLY A 794 -8.04 -26.58 13.42
CA GLY A 794 -7.35 -26.24 12.18
C GLY A 794 -7.06 -27.43 11.26
N ASP A 795 -7.87 -28.49 11.31
CA ASP A 795 -7.67 -29.70 10.49
C ASP A 795 -7.61 -29.37 8.98
N ALA A 796 -6.40 -29.47 8.42
CA ALA A 796 -6.09 -29.18 7.03
C ALA A 796 -6.81 -30.12 6.05
N ALA A 797 -6.99 -31.39 6.40
CA ALA A 797 -7.67 -32.36 5.54
C ALA A 797 -9.16 -32.06 5.48
N TRP A 798 -9.77 -31.75 6.63
CA TRP A 798 -11.16 -31.34 6.71
C TRP A 798 -11.41 -30.04 5.94
N LEU A 799 -10.61 -29.00 6.18
CA LEU A 799 -10.73 -27.70 5.51
C LEU A 799 -10.64 -27.85 3.98
N LYS A 800 -9.68 -28.64 3.50
CA LYS A 800 -9.55 -28.96 2.08
C LYS A 800 -10.76 -29.70 1.53
N ALA A 801 -11.28 -30.70 2.27
CA ALA A 801 -12.46 -31.46 1.87
C ALA A 801 -13.72 -30.58 1.78
N GLN A 802 -13.80 -29.52 2.59
CA GLN A 802 -14.87 -28.53 2.57
C GLN A 802 -14.65 -27.37 1.58
N GLY A 803 -13.65 -27.48 0.70
CA GLY A 803 -13.39 -26.50 -0.35
C GLY A 803 -12.68 -25.23 0.12
N CYS A 804 -12.10 -25.21 1.33
CA CYS A 804 -11.19 -24.14 1.71
C CYS A 804 -9.90 -24.20 0.89
N SER A 805 -9.30 -23.04 0.65
CA SER A 805 -8.03 -22.87 -0.06
C SER A 805 -6.92 -22.48 0.92
N TYR A 806 -5.65 -22.72 0.56
CA TYR A 806 -4.50 -22.36 1.39
C TYR A 806 -3.58 -21.41 0.63
N SER A 807 -3.15 -20.34 1.30
CA SER A 807 -2.25 -19.31 0.75
C SER A 807 -1.12 -18.97 1.74
N THR A 808 -0.30 -17.97 1.40
CA THR A 808 0.68 -17.40 2.33
C THR A 808 0.03 -16.88 3.62
N TYR A 809 -1.24 -16.48 3.58
CA TYR A 809 -2.02 -16.02 4.74
C TYR A 809 -2.81 -17.13 5.44
N GLY A 810 -2.53 -18.41 5.13
CA GLY A 810 -3.17 -19.57 5.74
C GLY A 810 -4.43 -20.06 4.99
N TRP A 811 -5.25 -20.84 5.70
CA TRP A 811 -6.51 -21.40 5.18
C TRP A 811 -7.59 -20.31 5.06
N ALA A 812 -8.39 -20.39 3.99
CA ALA A 812 -9.45 -19.45 3.67
C ALA A 812 -10.65 -20.14 3.02
N GLY A 813 -11.86 -19.78 3.46
CA GLY A 813 -13.12 -20.25 2.87
C GLY A 813 -14.27 -20.20 3.87
N PRO A 814 -15.52 -20.26 3.40
CA PRO A 814 -16.69 -19.99 4.24
C PRO A 814 -16.88 -20.99 5.40
N MET A 815 -16.35 -22.22 5.26
CA MET A 815 -16.35 -23.26 6.30
C MET A 815 -15.17 -23.13 7.28
N PHE A 816 -14.28 -22.15 7.10
CA PHE A 816 -13.05 -22.00 7.87
C PHE A 816 -13.27 -22.01 9.39
N ALA A 817 -14.24 -21.23 9.88
CA ALA A 817 -14.46 -21.04 11.30
C ALA A 817 -14.87 -22.34 12.02
N LEU A 818 -15.57 -23.27 11.34
CA LEU A 818 -16.07 -24.50 11.96
C LEU A 818 -14.96 -25.45 12.39
N ALA A 819 -13.79 -25.40 11.76
CA ALA A 819 -12.62 -26.17 12.18
C ALA A 819 -11.80 -25.47 13.29
N HIS A 820 -12.21 -24.30 13.76
CA HIS A 820 -11.45 -23.50 14.73
C HIS A 820 -12.25 -23.06 15.96
N LEU A 821 -13.59 -23.11 15.90
CA LEU A 821 -14.50 -22.97 17.03
C LEU A 821 -14.92 -24.36 17.49
#